data_AF-A0A1W9SEX8-F1
#
_entry.id   AF-A0A1W9SEX8-F1
#
_cell.length_a   1.000
_cell.length_b   1.000
_cell.length_c   1.000
_cell.angle_alpha   90.00
_cell.angle_beta   90.00
_cell.angle_gamma   90.00
#
_symmetry.space_group_name_H-M   'P 1'
#
loop_
_entity.id
_entity.type
_entity.pdbx_description
1 polymer ?
#
loop_
_entity_poly.entity_id
_entity_poly.type
_entity_poly.pdbx_seq_one_letter_code
_entity_poly.pdbx_strand_id
1 'polypeptide(L)'
;IDDAHYSVFHVGGKTDFLINQQIGGETWLFLGDFKFKKGLNPDIGKVVLTNESKSAKKVVTADAVRFGGGMGNILRGGRVSGYPRFAEGARYYLQYAGMPDTLVYNINGDTLDYRDDYQSRGEWVNYLKGAPFGPNKNRNAEGLDIPIDLSMSFHTDAGIDTADSTIGTLMIYSIEDADTTKIFPDGMSRLANRDLADIVQTQIVNDIRLKYRPDWNRRALMNADYSEAFRPNVPGFLLELLSHQNFKDMQYALSPQFRFDVSRSIYKGMLKFLATQFQYDYVVQPLPVSHFYTYFSDSAEVTLKWKPVNDPIETTAVPDKYLIYTKIEDTEFDHGTLVDATEFVKGNLEPGVIYRFKITAINSGGESFPSEELSVCWNVDNKRPVLIINGFDRIAPPEIISQPEFKGFAPSLDPGVADRFDFNFTGNQFDFDPRSQFRTNDAPGHGASQANFETKVRLGNTFNYPYIHGSAIKNCGYSFVSCSDEAVMDEFIDMKDYLVVDLILGEEKATKKPEIQENFGTRRHLNSNYKVFPKKLQQEIRDYFDNGGNLFVSGAYVGSDLVYQKNNDSEDVNFARNQLKIKWQTDHAVVNGSVFSVDSLFLQPFKKFDFNTSYHTDIYMVDAPDAINPADSARTILRYSENRFSAATAFYGNHSVIVFGFPFETIIQEDWRNSVMKAILTNFENN
;
A
#
# COMPACT_ATOMS: atom_id res chain seq x y z
N ILE A 1 27.02 -19.76 -13.61
CA ILE A 1 27.11 -18.79 -14.73
C ILE A 1 26.63 -17.44 -14.24
N ASP A 2 27.06 -16.33 -14.82
CA ASP A 2 26.70 -14.97 -14.39
C ASP A 2 25.39 -14.43 -15.00
N ASP A 3 24.84 -15.13 -15.99
CA ASP A 3 23.65 -14.75 -16.75
C ASP A 3 22.65 -15.90 -16.86
N ALA A 4 22.39 -16.66 -15.79
CA ALA A 4 21.43 -17.76 -15.84
C ALA A 4 20.02 -17.28 -16.16
N HIS A 5 19.45 -17.82 -17.23
CA HIS A 5 18.12 -17.47 -17.69
C HIS A 5 17.05 -18.26 -16.91
N TYR A 6 16.34 -17.53 -16.04
CA TYR A 6 15.13 -18.00 -15.39
C TYR A 6 13.91 -17.39 -16.09
N SER A 7 12.92 -18.22 -16.40
CA SER A 7 11.64 -17.75 -16.92
C SER A 7 10.51 -18.22 -16.02
N VAL A 8 9.74 -17.29 -15.48
CA VAL A 8 8.48 -17.60 -14.79
C VAL A 8 7.36 -17.44 -15.80
N PHE A 9 6.64 -18.53 -16.05
CA PHE A 9 5.42 -18.53 -16.86
C PHE A 9 4.23 -18.43 -15.92
N HIS A 10 3.49 -17.35 -16.04
CA HIS A 10 2.38 -16.98 -15.18
C HIS A 10 1.20 -16.52 -16.05
N VAL A 11 0.09 -16.12 -15.43
CA VAL A 11 -1.10 -15.73 -16.21
C VAL A 11 -0.91 -14.49 -17.08
N GLY A 12 0.12 -13.67 -16.83
CA GLY A 12 0.55 -12.53 -17.67
C GLY A 12 1.54 -12.87 -18.78
N GLY A 13 1.79 -14.15 -19.03
CA GLY A 13 2.75 -14.59 -20.02
C GLY A 13 4.04 -15.05 -19.35
N LYS A 14 5.18 -14.49 -19.77
CA LYS A 14 6.50 -14.93 -19.37
C LYS A 14 7.32 -13.76 -18.84
N THR A 15 7.86 -13.90 -17.63
CA THR A 15 8.87 -13.00 -17.06
C THR A 15 10.23 -13.65 -17.08
N ASP A 16 11.20 -13.00 -17.72
CA ASP A 16 12.58 -13.49 -17.81
C ASP A 16 13.50 -12.74 -16.84
N PHE A 17 14.40 -13.47 -16.20
CA PHE A 17 15.42 -12.96 -15.29
C PHE A 17 16.79 -13.48 -15.70
N LEU A 18 17.79 -12.61 -15.57
CA LEU A 18 19.20 -12.99 -15.66
C LEU A 18 19.78 -13.02 -14.25
N ILE A 19 20.14 -14.19 -13.78
CA ILE A 19 20.63 -14.41 -12.42
C ILE A 19 22.09 -14.81 -12.45
N ASN A 20 22.91 -14.09 -11.69
CA ASN A 20 24.29 -14.49 -11.44
C ASN A 20 24.33 -15.66 -10.44
N GLN A 21 24.46 -16.89 -10.95
CA GLN A 21 24.65 -18.12 -10.16
C GLN A 21 26.12 -18.40 -9.80
N GLN A 22 27.04 -17.43 -9.96
CA GLN A 22 28.41 -17.57 -9.44
C GLN A 22 28.52 -17.12 -7.97
N ILE A 23 27.52 -16.40 -7.48
CA ILE A 23 27.41 -15.85 -6.13
C ILE A 23 26.08 -16.29 -5.51
N GLY A 24 25.91 -16.13 -4.21
CA GLY A 24 24.64 -16.39 -3.53
C GLY A 24 24.20 -17.86 -3.56
N GLY A 25 25.13 -18.81 -3.72
CA GLY A 25 24.83 -20.23 -3.74
C GLY A 25 24.01 -20.69 -2.54
N GLU A 26 23.10 -21.65 -2.75
CA GLU A 26 22.23 -22.22 -1.70
C GLU A 26 21.32 -21.19 -0.98
N THR A 27 21.08 -20.01 -1.58
CA THR A 27 20.16 -19.01 -1.02
C THR A 27 18.86 -18.86 -1.81
N TRP A 28 17.84 -18.33 -1.12
CA TRP A 28 16.57 -17.98 -1.74
C TRP A 28 16.65 -16.60 -2.41
N LEU A 29 16.58 -16.58 -3.75
CA LEU A 29 16.38 -15.34 -4.50
C LEU A 29 14.90 -15.10 -4.77
N PHE A 30 14.38 -13.95 -4.35
CA PHE A 30 13.01 -13.54 -4.66
C PHE A 30 12.95 -13.00 -6.09
N LEU A 31 12.15 -13.63 -6.94
CA LEU A 31 11.96 -13.21 -8.34
C LEU A 31 10.75 -12.30 -8.54
N GLY A 32 9.86 -12.20 -7.55
CA GLY A 32 8.64 -11.40 -7.65
C GLY A 32 7.39 -12.16 -7.23
N ASP A 33 6.26 -11.47 -7.31
CA ASP A 33 4.93 -12.00 -7.07
C ASP A 33 4.25 -12.30 -8.40
N PHE A 34 3.77 -13.53 -8.58
CA PHE A 34 3.15 -13.99 -9.81
C PHE A 34 1.84 -14.69 -9.52
N LYS A 35 0.84 -14.48 -10.39
CA LYS A 35 -0.43 -15.20 -10.33
C LYS A 35 -0.44 -16.40 -11.27
N PHE A 36 -1.04 -17.48 -10.79
CA PHE A 36 -1.20 -18.74 -11.52
C PHE A 36 -2.68 -19.12 -11.53
N LYS A 37 -3.16 -19.71 -12.63
CA LYS A 37 -4.51 -20.31 -12.64
C LYS A 37 -4.53 -21.51 -11.70
N LYS A 38 -5.64 -21.68 -10.98
CA LYS A 38 -5.88 -22.88 -10.18
C LYS A 38 -5.80 -24.13 -11.07
N GLY A 39 -5.11 -25.16 -10.60
CA GLY A 39 -4.90 -26.42 -11.33
C GLY A 39 -3.51 -26.54 -11.93
N LEU A 40 -3.33 -27.49 -12.85
CA LEU A 40 -2.06 -27.74 -13.53
C LEU A 40 -2.13 -27.20 -14.95
N ASN A 41 -1.30 -26.21 -15.27
CA ASN A 41 -1.26 -25.60 -16.58
C ASN A 41 0.21 -25.36 -17.04
N PRO A 42 0.85 -26.36 -17.68
CA PRO A 42 2.28 -26.30 -18.00
C PRO A 42 2.69 -25.18 -18.96
N ASP A 43 1.75 -24.58 -19.68
CA ASP A 43 2.05 -23.50 -20.63
C ASP A 43 2.13 -22.13 -19.96
N ILE A 44 1.37 -21.92 -18.88
CA ILE A 44 1.23 -20.62 -18.18
C ILE A 44 1.41 -20.73 -16.66
N GLY A 45 2.08 -21.80 -16.22
CA GLY A 45 2.30 -22.13 -14.82
C GLY A 45 3.50 -23.04 -14.63
N LYS A 46 4.70 -22.49 -14.88
CA LYS A 46 5.97 -23.18 -14.69
C LYS A 46 7.11 -22.19 -14.45
N VAL A 47 8.18 -22.69 -13.85
CA VAL A 47 9.48 -22.00 -13.82
C VAL A 47 10.44 -22.81 -14.67
N VAL A 48 11.09 -22.14 -15.62
CA VAL A 48 12.10 -22.74 -16.50
C VAL A 48 13.45 -22.15 -16.16
N LEU A 49 14.44 -23.00 -15.96
CA LEU A 49 15.84 -22.63 -15.86
C LEU A 49 16.56 -23.21 -17.08
N THR A 50 17.25 -22.36 -17.83
CA THR A 50 18.06 -22.80 -18.97
C THR A 50 19.53 -22.44 -18.75
N ASN A 51 20.44 -23.21 -19.35
CA ASN A 51 21.86 -22.88 -19.42
C ASN A 51 22.20 -22.09 -20.70
N GLU A 52 21.20 -21.49 -21.35
CA GLU A 52 21.46 -20.47 -22.36
C GLU A 52 22.24 -19.34 -21.71
N SER A 53 23.38 -19.00 -22.29
CA SER A 53 24.35 -18.10 -21.68
C SER A 53 25.32 -17.62 -22.74
N LYS A 54 25.89 -16.43 -22.53
CA LYS A 54 27.04 -15.94 -23.32
C LYS A 54 28.27 -16.85 -23.14
N SER A 55 28.32 -17.63 -22.07
CA SER A 55 29.42 -18.55 -21.74
C SER A 55 29.12 -19.99 -22.15
N ALA A 56 29.86 -20.52 -23.13
CA ALA A 56 29.69 -21.90 -23.60
C ALA A 56 30.15 -22.96 -22.57
N LYS A 57 29.55 -24.17 -22.66
CA LYS A 57 29.90 -25.38 -21.88
C LYS A 57 29.81 -25.22 -20.37
N LYS A 58 28.87 -24.40 -19.91
CA LYS A 58 28.55 -24.26 -18.48
C LYS A 58 27.26 -25.00 -18.14
N VAL A 59 27.13 -25.33 -16.86
CA VAL A 59 25.97 -26.02 -16.28
C VAL A 59 25.26 -25.03 -15.34
N VAL A 60 23.94 -25.15 -15.28
CA VAL A 60 23.09 -24.50 -14.28
C VAL A 60 22.38 -25.58 -13.48
N THR A 61 22.16 -25.32 -12.21
CA THR A 61 21.35 -26.15 -11.32
C THR A 61 20.49 -25.25 -10.46
N ALA A 62 19.30 -25.72 -10.11
CA ALA A 62 18.47 -25.11 -9.06
C ALA A 62 17.95 -26.23 -8.18
N ASP A 63 18.21 -26.15 -6.88
CA ASP A 63 17.82 -27.20 -5.93
C ASP A 63 16.32 -27.19 -5.64
N ALA A 64 15.74 -25.99 -5.58
CA ALA A 64 14.33 -25.79 -5.30
C ALA A 64 13.79 -24.50 -5.92
N VAL A 65 12.48 -24.52 -6.18
CA VAL A 65 11.68 -23.33 -6.49
C VAL A 65 10.60 -23.24 -5.41
N ARG A 66 10.44 -22.05 -4.82
CA ARG A 66 9.49 -21.81 -3.73
C ARG A 66 8.40 -20.85 -4.17
N PHE A 67 7.15 -21.15 -3.79
CA PHE A 67 6.00 -20.27 -3.96
C PHE A 67 5.45 -19.88 -2.58
N GLY A 68 5.49 -18.58 -2.27
CA GLY A 68 5.06 -18.02 -0.98
C GLY A 68 6.04 -18.25 0.19
N GLY A 69 5.77 -17.60 1.33
CA GLY A 69 6.58 -17.70 2.55
C GLY A 69 6.22 -18.87 3.48
N GLY A 70 4.94 -19.29 3.46
CA GLY A 70 4.41 -20.38 4.26
C GLY A 70 4.42 -20.10 5.77
N MET A 71 4.19 -21.17 6.55
CA MET A 71 4.19 -21.14 8.01
C MET A 71 5.56 -21.51 8.57
N GLY A 72 5.82 -21.06 9.80
CA GLY A 72 6.95 -21.48 10.60
C GLY A 72 6.94 -22.98 10.82
N ASN A 73 8.07 -23.62 10.49
CA ASN A 73 8.21 -25.08 10.51
C ASN A 73 9.44 -25.56 11.29
N ILE A 74 10.15 -24.64 11.96
CA ILE A 74 11.30 -24.98 12.80
C ILE A 74 10.80 -25.42 14.18
N LEU A 75 11.19 -26.63 14.60
CA LEU A 75 10.82 -27.20 15.89
C LEU A 75 11.74 -26.66 16.99
N ARG A 76 11.16 -26.17 18.09
CA ARG A 76 11.84 -25.85 19.35
C ARG A 76 11.00 -26.30 20.53
N GLY A 77 11.64 -26.94 21.52
CA GLY A 77 10.93 -27.49 22.68
C GLY A 77 9.80 -28.47 22.30
N GLY A 78 9.91 -29.15 21.15
CA GLY A 78 8.90 -30.08 20.64
C GLY A 78 7.70 -29.46 19.93
N ARG A 79 7.72 -28.15 19.61
CA ARG A 79 6.63 -27.46 18.89
C ARG A 79 7.15 -26.48 17.84
N VAL A 80 6.34 -26.21 16.82
CA VAL A 80 6.55 -25.10 15.88
C VAL A 80 5.88 -23.83 16.43
N SER A 81 6.25 -22.66 15.91
CA SER A 81 5.70 -21.37 16.35
C SER A 81 4.19 -21.24 16.14
N GLY A 82 3.67 -21.79 15.04
CA GLY A 82 2.28 -21.57 14.61
C GLY A 82 2.06 -20.22 13.91
N TYR A 83 3.13 -19.45 13.69
CA TYR A 83 3.09 -18.15 13.02
C TYR A 83 3.44 -18.27 11.54
N PRO A 84 2.98 -17.33 10.69
CA PRO A 84 3.51 -17.20 9.34
C PRO A 84 5.01 -16.89 9.42
N ARG A 85 5.79 -17.41 8.46
CA ARG A 85 7.26 -17.33 8.51
C ARG A 85 7.79 -15.90 8.61
N PHE A 86 7.07 -14.93 8.03
CA PHE A 86 7.45 -13.51 8.09
C PHE A 86 7.43 -12.93 9.51
N ALA A 87 6.74 -13.58 10.46
CA ALA A 87 6.65 -13.17 11.86
C ALA A 87 7.63 -13.92 12.78
N GLU A 88 8.45 -14.83 12.24
CA GLU A 88 9.47 -15.55 13.02
C GLU A 88 10.76 -14.73 13.15
N GLY A 89 11.45 -14.88 14.28
CA GLY A 89 12.78 -14.30 14.48
C GLY A 89 13.80 -14.75 13.43
N ALA A 90 14.81 -13.92 13.18
CA ALA A 90 15.84 -14.11 12.16
C ALA A 90 16.55 -15.47 12.31
N ARG A 91 16.78 -15.94 13.54
CA ARG A 91 17.35 -17.27 13.82
C ARG A 91 16.61 -18.39 13.07
N TYR A 92 15.28 -18.40 13.12
CA TYR A 92 14.48 -19.46 12.50
C TYR A 92 14.49 -19.36 10.99
N TYR A 93 14.43 -18.14 10.47
CA TYR A 93 14.57 -17.89 9.04
C TYR A 93 15.94 -18.33 8.52
N LEU A 94 17.03 -18.01 9.21
CA LEU A 94 18.38 -18.34 8.80
C LEU A 94 18.65 -19.86 8.87
N GLN A 95 18.10 -20.56 9.87
CA GLN A 95 18.10 -22.02 9.88
C GLN A 95 17.35 -22.59 8.68
N TYR A 96 16.16 -22.06 8.39
CA TYR A 96 15.37 -22.50 7.24
C TYR A 96 16.05 -22.18 5.90
N ALA A 97 16.77 -21.07 5.82
CA ALA A 97 17.53 -20.64 4.65
C ALA A 97 18.85 -21.39 4.46
N GLY A 98 19.16 -22.38 5.30
CA GLY A 98 20.35 -23.23 5.16
C GLY A 98 21.66 -22.54 5.54
N MET A 99 21.62 -21.43 6.28
CA MET A 99 22.84 -20.75 6.71
C MET A 99 23.66 -21.62 7.67
N PRO A 100 25.00 -21.51 7.70
CA PRO A 100 25.81 -22.31 8.62
C PRO A 100 25.44 -22.09 10.10
N ASP A 101 25.33 -23.18 10.86
CA ASP A 101 24.79 -23.19 12.21
C ASP A 101 25.59 -22.32 13.20
N THR A 102 26.69 -22.82 13.73
CA THR A 102 27.50 -22.22 14.79
C THR A 102 28.25 -20.97 14.35
N LEU A 103 28.28 -20.71 13.04
CA LEU A 103 28.92 -19.57 12.42
C LEU A 103 27.94 -18.40 12.20
N VAL A 104 26.67 -18.66 11.87
CA VAL A 104 25.69 -17.60 11.54
C VAL A 104 24.54 -17.54 12.54
N TYR A 105 23.76 -18.60 12.70
CA TYR A 105 22.46 -18.49 13.41
C TYR A 105 22.41 -19.16 14.79
N ASN A 106 23.29 -20.12 15.09
CA ASN A 106 23.36 -20.91 16.33
C ASN A 106 24.59 -20.59 17.18
N ILE A 107 24.80 -19.30 17.45
CA ILE A 107 26.02 -18.78 18.08
C ILE A 107 26.15 -19.27 19.53
N ASN A 108 25.02 -19.49 20.21
CA ASN A 108 24.93 -19.92 21.60
C ASN A 108 24.54 -21.42 21.78
N GLY A 109 24.63 -22.26 20.73
CA GLY A 109 24.46 -23.71 20.84
C GLY A 109 23.10 -24.16 21.38
N ASP A 110 22.02 -23.59 20.87
CA ASP A 110 20.61 -23.84 21.24
C ASP A 110 20.25 -23.54 22.71
N THR A 111 21.12 -22.81 23.43
CA THR A 111 20.85 -22.45 24.83
C THR A 111 20.12 -21.11 24.99
N LEU A 112 20.18 -20.22 23.99
CA LEU A 112 19.67 -18.84 24.07
C LEU A 112 19.10 -18.34 22.73
N ASP A 113 17.92 -18.85 22.35
CA ASP A 113 17.24 -18.48 21.08
C ASP A 113 17.07 -16.96 20.92
N TYR A 114 16.71 -16.25 22.00
CA TYR A 114 16.52 -14.79 21.97
C TYR A 114 17.80 -14.02 21.60
N ARG A 115 18.97 -14.46 22.09
CA ARG A 115 20.24 -13.81 21.74
C ARG A 115 20.64 -14.14 20.32
N ASP A 116 20.46 -15.39 19.93
CA ASP A 116 20.79 -15.84 18.58
C ASP A 116 19.94 -15.13 17.51
N ASP A 117 18.71 -14.72 17.82
CA ASP A 117 17.88 -13.91 16.91
C ASP A 117 18.58 -12.62 16.47
N TYR A 118 18.94 -11.72 17.39
CA TYR A 118 19.56 -10.46 17.02
C TYR A 118 21.07 -10.59 16.69
N GLN A 119 21.79 -11.54 17.31
CA GLN A 119 23.22 -11.73 17.05
C GLN A 119 23.49 -12.26 15.64
N SER A 120 22.60 -13.11 15.13
CA SER A 120 22.77 -13.76 13.83
C SER A 120 22.68 -12.81 12.64
N ARG A 121 21.97 -11.68 12.77
CA ARG A 121 21.75 -10.72 11.68
C ARG A 121 23.05 -10.12 11.14
N GLY A 122 23.96 -9.74 12.03
CA GLY A 122 25.29 -9.24 11.64
C GLY A 122 26.17 -10.33 11.05
N GLU A 123 26.14 -11.54 11.60
CA GLU A 123 26.89 -12.68 11.04
C GLU A 123 26.35 -13.13 9.69
N TRP A 124 25.04 -12.99 9.46
CA TRP A 124 24.43 -13.25 8.17
C TRP A 124 24.96 -12.30 7.10
N VAL A 125 24.99 -10.99 7.37
CA VAL A 125 25.60 -9.99 6.48
C VAL A 125 27.04 -10.36 6.13
N ASN A 126 27.83 -10.74 7.15
CA ASN A 126 29.22 -11.15 6.98
C ASN A 126 29.35 -12.41 6.10
N TYR A 127 28.47 -13.39 6.30
CA TYR A 127 28.45 -14.61 5.50
C TYR A 127 28.03 -14.37 4.05
N LEU A 128 27.05 -13.48 3.82
CA LEU A 128 26.66 -13.08 2.47
C LEU A 128 27.85 -12.51 1.70
N LYS A 129 28.66 -11.65 2.33
CA LYS A 129 29.83 -11.03 1.70
C LYS A 129 31.01 -11.98 1.55
N GLY A 130 31.29 -12.81 2.56
CA GLY A 130 32.40 -13.76 2.52
C GLY A 130 33.78 -13.13 2.70
N ALA A 131 34.83 -13.91 2.49
CA ALA A 131 36.20 -13.52 2.83
C ALA A 131 36.65 -12.23 2.11
N PRO A 132 37.38 -11.31 2.78
CA PRO A 132 37.82 -11.34 4.18
C PRO A 132 36.79 -10.79 5.19
N PHE A 133 35.54 -10.59 4.76
CA PHE A 133 34.43 -10.04 5.53
C PHE A 133 33.54 -11.11 6.19
N GLY A 134 33.96 -12.37 6.18
CA GLY A 134 33.21 -13.50 6.73
C GLY A 134 32.86 -13.32 8.22
N PRO A 135 31.98 -14.17 8.78
CA PRO A 135 31.49 -14.03 10.16
C PRO A 135 32.60 -13.93 11.20
N ASN A 136 32.36 -13.26 12.33
CA ASN A 136 33.43 -12.90 13.28
C ASN A 136 34.24 -14.09 13.81
N LYS A 137 33.62 -15.29 13.95
CA LYS A 137 34.33 -16.52 14.33
C LYS A 137 35.29 -17.04 13.24
N ASN A 138 35.07 -16.67 11.97
CA ASN A 138 35.92 -17.02 10.83
C ASN A 138 35.79 -15.99 9.69
N ARG A 139 36.58 -14.91 9.74
CA ARG A 139 36.57 -13.84 8.71
C ARG A 139 37.00 -14.32 7.32
N ASN A 140 37.72 -15.43 7.25
CA ASN A 140 38.17 -16.05 6.00
C ASN A 140 37.19 -17.12 5.48
N ALA A 141 35.98 -17.24 6.06
CA ALA A 141 34.93 -18.05 5.48
C ALA A 141 34.63 -17.55 4.06
N GLU A 142 34.63 -18.46 3.08
CA GLU A 142 34.38 -18.13 1.67
C GLU A 142 33.10 -17.32 1.49
N GLY A 143 32.05 -17.67 2.24
CA GLY A 143 30.77 -16.99 2.21
C GLY A 143 30.06 -17.15 0.88
N LEU A 144 29.29 -16.15 0.47
CA LEU A 144 28.46 -16.20 -0.73
C LEU A 144 28.81 -15.16 -1.80
N ASP A 145 29.89 -14.39 -1.61
CA ASP A 145 30.41 -13.40 -2.56
C ASP A 145 29.34 -12.39 -3.05
N ILE A 146 28.36 -12.07 -2.19
CA ILE A 146 27.36 -11.05 -2.47
C ILE A 146 27.95 -9.68 -2.14
N PRO A 147 27.97 -8.70 -3.07
CA PRO A 147 28.54 -7.39 -2.84
C PRO A 147 27.65 -6.56 -1.90
N ILE A 148 27.95 -6.61 -0.59
CA ILE A 148 27.27 -5.80 0.42
C ILE A 148 28.15 -4.60 0.80
N ASP A 149 27.62 -3.39 0.59
CA ASP A 149 28.31 -2.13 0.91
C ASP A 149 27.99 -1.60 2.31
N LEU A 150 26.80 -1.86 2.82
CA LEU A 150 26.37 -1.43 4.15
C LEU A 150 25.32 -2.36 4.76
N SER A 151 25.09 -2.23 6.06
CA SER A 151 24.02 -2.92 6.79
C SER A 151 23.19 -1.95 7.63
N MET A 152 21.87 -2.03 7.50
CA MET A 152 20.94 -1.31 8.38
C MET A 152 20.17 -2.30 9.23
N SER A 153 20.13 -2.06 10.54
CA SER A 153 19.17 -2.68 11.44
C SER A 153 18.09 -1.67 11.80
N PHE A 154 16.84 -1.99 11.47
CA PHE A 154 15.69 -1.12 11.73
C PHE A 154 14.98 -1.57 13.01
N HIS A 155 14.85 -0.65 13.96
CA HIS A 155 14.14 -0.83 15.23
C HIS A 155 13.25 0.37 15.56
N THR A 156 12.42 0.18 16.58
CA THR A 156 11.73 1.24 17.31
C THR A 156 11.96 1.01 18.81
N ASP A 157 12.06 2.11 19.56
CA ASP A 157 12.48 2.10 20.96
C ASP A 157 11.28 1.90 21.90
N ALA A 158 11.56 1.64 23.18
CA ALA A 158 10.58 1.47 24.25
C ALA A 158 10.72 2.58 25.32
N GLY A 159 10.51 3.83 24.89
CA GLY A 159 10.52 5.01 25.76
C GLY A 159 9.14 5.67 25.89
N ILE A 160 8.85 6.32 27.01
CA ILE A 160 7.60 7.06 27.22
C ILE A 160 7.95 8.51 27.56
N ASP A 161 7.31 9.46 26.88
CA ASP A 161 7.37 10.88 27.23
C ASP A 161 6.04 11.34 27.84
N THR A 162 6.09 11.95 29.02
CA THR A 162 4.90 12.44 29.73
C THR A 162 4.56 13.88 29.40
N ALA A 163 5.41 14.58 28.64
CA ALA A 163 5.20 15.95 28.20
C ALA A 163 4.44 16.05 26.85
N ASP A 164 3.94 14.93 26.34
CA ASP A 164 3.23 14.82 25.05
C ASP A 164 4.09 15.25 23.83
N SER A 165 5.40 15.06 23.95
CA SER A 165 6.39 15.20 22.88
C SER A 165 6.74 13.84 22.27
N THR A 166 7.47 13.85 21.16
CA THR A 166 8.02 12.65 20.53
C THR A 166 9.27 12.20 21.28
N ILE A 167 9.56 10.91 21.40
CA ILE A 167 10.90 10.44 21.79
C ILE A 167 11.88 10.72 20.66
N GLY A 168 11.47 10.43 19.41
CA GLY A 168 12.23 10.73 18.21
C GLY A 168 13.38 9.78 17.94
N THR A 169 14.27 10.19 17.03
CA THR A 169 15.15 9.28 16.30
C THR A 169 16.53 9.18 16.93
N LEU A 170 16.92 7.96 17.34
CA LEU A 170 18.25 7.61 17.84
C LEU A 170 18.99 6.74 16.82
N MET A 171 20.30 6.96 16.68
CA MET A 171 21.17 6.05 15.94
C MET A 171 22.17 5.42 16.89
N ILE A 172 22.38 4.12 16.73
CA ILE A 172 23.42 3.37 17.41
C ILE A 172 24.41 2.87 16.36
N TYR A 173 25.70 3.11 16.62
CA TYR A 173 26.80 2.65 15.81
C TYR A 173 27.90 2.09 16.72
N SER A 174 28.90 1.39 16.17
CA SER A 174 30.09 1.05 16.94
C SER A 174 31.37 1.37 16.16
N ILE A 175 32.32 2.02 16.82
CA ILE A 175 33.68 2.25 16.29
C ILE A 175 34.59 1.03 16.46
N GLU A 176 34.14 0.01 17.18
CA GLU A 176 34.85 -1.24 17.42
C GLU A 176 34.04 -2.41 16.83
N ASP A 177 34.71 -3.52 16.53
CA ASP A 177 34.08 -4.78 16.16
C ASP A 177 34.14 -5.79 17.32
N ALA A 178 33.81 -7.05 17.05
CA ALA A 178 33.77 -8.11 18.07
C ALA A 178 35.12 -8.39 18.75
N ASP A 179 36.22 -8.02 18.08
CA ASP A 179 37.60 -8.22 18.54
C ASP A 179 38.24 -6.89 19.00
N THR A 180 37.42 -5.85 19.25
CA THR A 180 37.85 -4.50 19.64
C THR A 180 38.67 -3.74 18.58
N THR A 181 38.59 -4.17 17.32
CA THR A 181 39.30 -3.57 16.19
C THR A 181 38.54 -2.37 15.62
N LYS A 182 39.25 -1.31 15.20
CA LYS A 182 38.68 -0.04 14.70
C LYS A 182 38.68 0.11 13.18
N ILE A 183 38.98 -0.98 12.48
CA ILE A 183 39.07 -1.03 11.03
C ILE A 183 38.25 -2.21 10.52
N PHE A 184 37.63 -2.04 9.35
CA PHE A 184 37.03 -3.11 8.58
C PHE A 184 38.12 -3.98 7.92
N PRO A 185 37.77 -5.18 7.41
CA PRO A 185 38.72 -6.07 6.75
C PRO A 185 39.45 -5.49 5.54
N ASP A 186 38.88 -4.49 4.86
CA ASP A 186 39.52 -3.75 3.75
C ASP A 186 40.40 -2.57 4.21
N GLY A 187 40.50 -2.34 5.52
CA GLY A 187 41.25 -1.23 6.11
C GLY A 187 40.44 0.06 6.26
N MET A 188 39.18 0.12 5.84
CA MET A 188 38.30 1.26 6.08
C MET A 188 38.14 1.48 7.59
N SER A 189 38.19 2.73 8.05
CA SER A 189 37.93 3.02 9.46
C SER A 189 36.47 2.74 9.82
N ARG A 190 36.22 2.12 10.98
CA ARG A 190 34.87 1.96 11.53
C ARG A 190 34.21 3.29 11.93
N LEU A 191 34.91 4.42 11.85
CA LEU A 191 34.28 5.75 11.86
C LEU A 191 33.26 5.92 10.72
N ALA A 192 33.37 5.15 9.62
CA ALA A 192 32.36 5.11 8.59
C ALA A 192 30.95 4.73 9.13
N ASN A 193 30.87 3.97 10.22
CA ASN A 193 29.59 3.70 10.90
C ASN A 193 28.95 4.97 11.47
N ARG A 194 29.77 5.83 12.08
CA ARG A 194 29.32 7.12 12.61
C ARG A 194 28.85 8.03 11.49
N ASP A 195 29.63 8.11 10.40
CA ASP A 195 29.32 9.00 9.28
C ASP A 195 28.04 8.56 8.57
N LEU A 196 27.88 7.25 8.33
CA LEU A 196 26.64 6.67 7.82
C LEU A 196 25.46 6.98 8.74
N ALA A 197 25.60 6.75 10.05
CA ALA A 197 24.56 7.02 11.03
C ALA A 197 24.16 8.51 11.06
N ASP A 198 25.13 9.43 11.03
CA ASP A 198 24.86 10.87 11.03
C ASP A 198 24.14 11.33 9.75
N ILE A 199 24.61 10.89 8.58
CA ILE A 199 23.99 11.23 7.28
C ILE A 199 22.54 10.74 7.25
N VAL A 200 22.31 9.49 7.64
CA VAL A 200 20.96 8.89 7.66
C VAL A 200 20.06 9.60 8.67
N GLN A 201 20.51 9.82 9.91
CA GLN A 201 19.71 10.53 10.93
C GLN A 201 19.39 11.95 10.49
N THR A 202 20.36 12.66 9.93
CA THR A 202 20.16 14.02 9.42
C THR A 202 19.10 14.04 8.34
N GLN A 203 19.13 13.10 7.40
CA GLN A 203 18.13 12.99 6.34
C GLN A 203 16.73 12.70 6.91
N ILE A 204 16.61 11.72 7.81
CA ILE A 204 15.34 11.36 8.47
C ILE A 204 14.76 12.54 9.23
N VAL A 205 15.53 13.13 10.14
CA VAL A 205 15.07 14.21 11.00
C VAL A 205 14.70 15.45 10.19
N ASN A 206 15.49 15.82 9.17
CA ASN A 206 15.18 16.98 8.35
C ASN A 206 13.88 16.79 7.57
N ASP A 207 13.68 15.63 6.95
CA ASP A 207 12.46 15.36 6.21
C ASP A 207 11.23 15.32 7.12
N ILE A 208 11.33 14.67 8.29
CA ILE A 208 10.23 14.65 9.26
C ILE A 208 9.92 16.06 9.76
N ARG A 209 10.95 16.86 10.05
CA ARG A 209 10.76 18.25 10.50
C ARG A 209 10.10 19.11 9.47
N LEU A 210 10.47 18.97 8.20
CA LEU A 210 9.86 19.72 7.10
C LEU A 210 8.41 19.28 6.87
N LYS A 211 8.13 17.98 6.81
CA LYS A 211 6.81 17.47 6.44
C LYS A 211 5.80 17.44 7.58
N TYR A 212 6.24 17.07 8.77
CA TYR A 212 5.35 16.74 9.87
C TYR A 212 5.56 17.67 11.06
N ARG A 213 6.67 17.50 11.77
CA ARG A 213 6.85 18.03 13.11
C ARG A 213 8.15 18.82 13.23
N PRO A 214 8.14 20.17 13.18
CA PRO A 214 9.38 20.97 13.18
C PRO A 214 10.25 20.75 14.42
N ASP A 215 9.65 20.36 15.54
CA ASP A 215 10.27 20.02 16.81
C ASP A 215 10.58 18.50 16.96
N TRP A 216 10.54 17.70 15.88
CA TRP A 216 10.87 16.27 15.97
C TRP A 216 12.21 16.05 16.65
N ASN A 217 12.22 15.20 17.68
CA ASN A 217 13.39 15.02 18.52
C ASN A 217 14.51 14.28 17.78
N ARG A 218 15.67 14.93 17.71
CA ARG A 218 16.91 14.33 17.23
C ARG A 218 17.69 13.85 18.45
N ARG A 219 17.78 12.54 18.64
CA ARG A 219 18.52 11.94 19.75
C ARG A 219 20.00 11.75 19.37
N ALA A 220 20.78 11.22 20.30
CA ALA A 220 22.22 11.05 20.15
C ALA A 220 22.62 10.17 18.95
N LEU A 221 23.86 10.33 18.51
CA LEU A 221 24.58 9.26 17.82
C LEU A 221 25.33 8.48 18.90
N MET A 222 24.84 7.30 19.24
CA MET A 222 25.33 6.48 20.35
C MET A 222 26.35 5.47 19.86
N ASN A 223 27.60 5.61 20.32
CA ASN A 223 28.62 4.57 20.14
C ASN A 223 28.41 3.47 21.19
N ALA A 224 27.92 2.30 20.79
CA ALA A 224 27.62 1.19 21.69
C ALA A 224 27.66 -0.18 21.00
N ASP A 225 27.94 -1.22 21.79
CA ASP A 225 28.14 -2.59 21.30
C ASP A 225 26.83 -3.38 21.18
N TYR A 226 25.85 -2.80 20.50
CA TYR A 226 24.66 -3.52 20.06
C TYR A 226 25.07 -4.48 18.95
N SER A 227 24.67 -5.75 19.05
CA SER A 227 25.18 -6.79 18.15
C SER A 227 24.98 -6.48 16.66
N GLU A 228 23.87 -5.83 16.31
CA GLU A 228 23.57 -5.43 14.94
C GLU A 228 24.39 -4.22 14.46
N ALA A 229 25.04 -3.49 15.35
CA ALA A 229 25.91 -2.36 15.03
C ALA A 229 27.41 -2.74 14.99
N PHE A 230 27.87 -3.61 15.90
CA PHE A 230 29.31 -3.94 15.99
C PHE A 230 29.72 -5.20 15.23
N ARG A 231 28.83 -6.20 15.07
CA ARG A 231 29.16 -7.47 14.41
C ARG A 231 29.33 -7.36 12.88
N PRO A 232 28.58 -6.51 12.15
CA PRO A 232 28.79 -6.38 10.71
C PRO A 232 30.22 -5.92 10.39
N ASN A 233 30.81 -6.59 9.40
CA ASN A 233 32.11 -6.28 8.80
C ASN A 233 32.00 -5.30 7.64
N VAL A 234 30.86 -4.63 7.51
CA VAL A 234 30.61 -3.53 6.57
C VAL A 234 30.09 -2.33 7.36
N PRO A 235 30.17 -1.09 6.82
CA PRO A 235 29.54 0.07 7.42
C PRO A 235 28.09 -0.20 7.81
N GLY A 236 27.72 0.06 9.05
CA GLY A 236 26.39 -0.24 9.55
C GLY A 236 25.97 0.55 10.79
N PHE A 237 24.66 0.58 10.99
CA PHE A 237 24.01 1.24 12.12
C PHE A 237 22.74 0.49 12.52
N LEU A 238 22.33 0.69 13.77
CA LEU A 238 21.00 0.38 14.25
C LEU A 238 20.22 1.70 14.39
N LEU A 239 19.05 1.74 13.78
CA LEU A 239 18.11 2.86 13.82
C LEU A 239 17.02 2.55 14.84
N GLU A 240 16.91 3.38 15.87
CA GLU A 240 15.73 3.45 16.71
C GLU A 240 14.90 4.64 16.20
N LEU A 241 13.98 4.37 15.27
CA LEU A 241 13.33 5.44 14.49
C LEU A 241 12.53 6.40 15.38
N LEU A 242 11.74 5.81 16.27
CA LEU A 242 10.77 6.43 17.15
C LEU A 242 10.49 5.45 18.31
N SER A 243 9.69 5.84 19.30
CA SER A 243 9.28 4.92 20.37
C SER A 243 7.90 4.29 20.13
N HIS A 244 7.83 2.95 20.13
CA HIS A 244 6.55 2.23 20.01
C HIS A 244 5.73 2.19 21.30
N GLN A 245 6.32 2.59 22.44
CA GLN A 245 5.58 2.79 23.71
C GLN A 245 5.09 4.22 23.89
N ASN A 246 5.60 5.18 23.11
CA ASN A 246 5.18 6.57 23.24
C ASN A 246 3.97 6.85 22.36
N PHE A 247 2.87 7.28 22.99
CA PHE A 247 1.63 7.61 22.27
C PHE A 247 1.87 8.61 21.14
N LYS A 248 2.66 9.66 21.38
CA LYS A 248 2.88 10.74 20.41
C LYS A 248 3.64 10.27 19.18
N ASP A 249 4.65 9.41 19.34
CA ASP A 249 5.37 8.79 18.21
C ASP A 249 4.44 7.86 17.42
N MET A 250 3.59 7.08 18.10
CA MET A 250 2.69 6.12 17.45
C MET A 250 1.58 6.79 16.61
N GLN A 251 1.22 8.05 16.88
CA GLN A 251 0.36 8.83 15.99
C GLN A 251 0.94 8.95 14.57
N TYR A 252 2.27 8.99 14.45
CA TYR A 252 2.97 9.01 13.17
C TYR A 252 3.26 7.59 12.66
N ALA A 253 3.74 6.69 13.53
CA ALA A 253 4.12 5.33 13.14
C ALA A 253 3.00 4.54 12.46
N LEU A 254 1.75 4.75 12.88
CA LEU A 254 0.58 4.07 12.33
C LEU A 254 0.08 4.68 11.00
N SER A 255 0.60 5.84 10.58
CA SER A 255 0.24 6.48 9.31
C SER A 255 0.96 5.80 8.15
N PRO A 256 0.25 5.22 7.16
CA PRO A 256 0.90 4.64 5.99
C PRO A 256 1.73 5.67 5.20
N GLN A 257 1.27 6.93 5.16
CA GLN A 257 2.00 8.02 4.51
C GLN A 257 3.33 8.33 5.22
N PHE A 258 3.33 8.41 6.56
CA PHE A 258 4.55 8.62 7.33
C PHE A 258 5.55 7.47 7.11
N ARG A 259 5.07 6.22 7.11
CA ARG A 259 5.91 5.04 6.82
C ARG A 259 6.56 5.12 5.44
N PHE A 260 5.82 5.55 4.42
CA PHE A 260 6.38 5.79 3.08
C PHE A 260 7.46 6.88 3.10
N ASP A 261 7.15 8.05 3.67
CA ASP A 261 8.04 9.19 3.65
C ASP A 261 9.33 8.93 4.44
N VAL A 262 9.25 8.31 5.62
CA VAL A 262 10.42 7.99 6.43
C VAL A 262 11.27 6.88 5.82
N SER A 263 10.65 5.88 5.19
CA SER A 263 11.39 4.84 4.45
C SER A 263 12.16 5.46 3.28
N ARG A 264 11.57 6.43 2.59
CA ARG A 264 12.25 7.19 1.54
C ARG A 264 13.41 8.01 2.12
N SER A 265 13.26 8.64 3.28
CA SER A 265 14.34 9.38 3.95
C SER A 265 15.52 8.49 4.32
N ILE A 266 15.26 7.27 4.82
CA ILE A 266 16.28 6.26 5.10
C ILE A 266 17.05 5.90 3.82
N TYR A 267 16.34 5.59 2.74
CA TYR A 267 16.93 5.35 1.42
C TYR A 267 17.82 6.51 0.96
N LYS A 268 17.31 7.75 1.01
CA LYS A 268 18.08 8.95 0.63
C LYS A 268 19.37 9.08 1.45
N GLY A 269 19.31 8.81 2.76
CA GLY A 269 20.49 8.85 3.63
C GLY A 269 21.55 7.82 3.23
N MET A 270 21.13 6.57 3.01
CA MET A 270 22.04 5.50 2.57
C MET A 270 22.65 5.79 1.21
N LEU A 271 21.85 6.26 0.25
CA LEU A 271 22.32 6.65 -1.08
C LEU A 271 23.38 7.78 -1.00
N LYS A 272 23.14 8.81 -0.18
CA LYS A 272 24.10 9.91 0.01
C LYS A 272 25.41 9.45 0.63
N PHE A 273 25.36 8.49 1.56
CA PHE A 273 26.56 7.87 2.10
C PHE A 273 27.35 7.14 1.01
N LEU A 274 26.71 6.25 0.24
CA LEU A 274 27.37 5.49 -0.82
C LEU A 274 27.96 6.40 -1.90
N ALA A 275 27.19 7.39 -2.35
CA ALA A 275 27.64 8.41 -3.30
C ALA A 275 28.88 9.17 -2.81
N THR A 276 28.92 9.50 -1.52
CA THR A 276 30.08 10.14 -0.89
C THR A 276 31.28 9.20 -0.81
N GLN A 277 31.08 7.93 -0.42
CA GLN A 277 32.16 6.94 -0.30
C GLN A 277 32.80 6.64 -1.66
N PHE A 278 31.99 6.52 -2.71
CA PHE A 278 32.44 6.13 -4.05
C PHE A 278 32.61 7.32 -5.02
N GLN A 279 32.47 8.55 -4.53
CA GLN A 279 32.71 9.79 -5.28
C GLN A 279 31.88 9.91 -6.57
N TYR A 280 30.59 9.62 -6.49
CA TYR A 280 29.65 9.81 -7.61
C TYR A 280 28.47 10.71 -7.21
N ASP A 281 27.86 11.36 -8.20
CA ASP A 281 26.64 12.14 -8.00
C ASP A 281 25.43 11.22 -7.83
N TYR A 282 24.60 11.47 -6.81
CA TYR A 282 23.40 10.67 -6.60
C TYR A 282 22.18 11.26 -7.31
N VAL A 283 21.28 10.36 -7.70
CA VAL A 283 19.93 10.69 -8.18
C VAL A 283 18.93 9.85 -7.39
N VAL A 284 17.93 10.49 -6.80
CA VAL A 284 16.88 9.81 -6.04
C VAL A 284 15.77 9.37 -6.99
N GLN A 285 15.23 8.16 -6.83
CA GLN A 285 14.11 7.69 -7.66
C GLN A 285 12.90 8.65 -7.63
N PRO A 286 12.11 8.79 -8.71
CA PRO A 286 11.01 9.75 -8.80
C PRO A 286 9.81 9.43 -7.90
N LEU A 287 8.77 10.25 -8.05
CA LEU A 287 7.44 10.01 -7.51
C LEU A 287 6.52 9.23 -8.41
N PRO A 288 5.50 8.53 -7.86
CA PRO A 288 4.34 8.12 -8.64
C PRO A 288 3.73 9.33 -9.35
N VAL A 289 3.28 9.09 -10.57
CA VAL A 289 2.53 10.07 -11.36
C VAL A 289 1.18 10.38 -10.71
N SER A 290 0.55 11.49 -11.07
CA SER A 290 -0.79 11.87 -10.63
C SER A 290 -1.70 12.21 -11.81
N HIS A 291 -2.99 12.45 -11.53
CA HIS A 291 -4.00 12.76 -12.56
C HIS A 291 -3.96 11.75 -13.70
N PHE A 292 -3.96 10.46 -13.37
CA PHE A 292 -3.97 9.44 -14.40
C PHE A 292 -5.39 9.37 -14.97
N TYR A 293 -5.53 9.41 -16.29
CA TYR A 293 -6.83 9.26 -16.95
C TYR A 293 -6.70 8.60 -18.32
N THR A 294 -7.83 8.05 -18.76
CA THR A 294 -7.97 7.37 -20.05
C THR A 294 -9.19 7.88 -20.81
N TYR A 295 -9.11 7.97 -22.13
CA TYR A 295 -10.24 8.27 -23.01
C TYR A 295 -10.05 7.57 -24.36
N PHE A 296 -11.15 7.26 -25.05
CA PHE A 296 -11.07 6.71 -26.41
C PHE A 296 -10.77 7.83 -27.41
N SER A 297 -9.61 7.75 -28.07
CA SER A 297 -9.19 8.71 -29.11
C SER A 297 -9.75 8.36 -30.49
N ASP A 298 -10.00 7.08 -30.75
CA ASP A 298 -10.61 6.56 -31.98
C ASP A 298 -11.26 5.20 -31.69
N SER A 299 -11.85 4.57 -32.71
CA SER A 299 -12.36 3.20 -32.66
C SER A 299 -11.24 2.21 -32.35
N ALA A 300 -11.45 1.36 -31.34
CA ALA A 300 -10.47 0.37 -30.89
C ALA A 300 -9.12 0.97 -30.42
N GLU A 301 -9.12 2.24 -29.99
CA GLU A 301 -7.94 2.93 -29.49
C GLU A 301 -8.24 3.73 -28.21
N VAL A 302 -7.36 3.59 -27.21
CA VAL A 302 -7.40 4.38 -25.97
C VAL A 302 -6.13 5.21 -25.83
N THR A 303 -6.30 6.46 -25.42
CA THR A 303 -5.20 7.34 -25.00
C THR A 303 -5.14 7.40 -23.47
N LEU A 304 -3.94 7.25 -22.93
CA LEU A 304 -3.59 7.36 -21.52
C LEU A 304 -2.79 8.66 -21.32
N LYS A 305 -3.12 9.43 -20.27
CA LYS A 305 -2.39 10.66 -19.90
C LYS A 305 -2.22 10.79 -18.40
N TRP A 306 -1.14 11.42 -17.97
CA TRP A 306 -0.78 11.59 -16.56
C TRP A 306 0.08 12.84 -16.35
N LYS A 307 0.34 13.20 -15.09
CA LYS A 307 1.25 14.29 -14.71
C LYS A 307 2.44 13.79 -13.90
N PRO A 308 3.66 14.29 -14.18
CA PRO A 308 4.79 14.10 -13.28
C PRO A 308 4.52 14.78 -11.95
N VAL A 309 5.11 14.24 -10.88
CA VAL A 309 5.07 14.88 -9.56
C VAL A 309 6.48 15.22 -9.13
N ASN A 310 6.70 16.49 -8.80
CA ASN A 310 7.98 16.99 -8.31
C ASN A 310 8.10 16.80 -6.79
N ASP A 311 9.31 16.50 -6.33
CA ASP A 311 9.65 16.52 -4.91
C ASP A 311 10.32 17.84 -4.52
N PRO A 312 9.63 18.76 -3.84
CA PRO A 312 10.21 20.04 -3.46
C PRO A 312 11.32 19.94 -2.41
N ILE A 313 11.50 18.78 -1.76
CA ILE A 313 12.60 18.55 -0.81
C ILE A 313 13.68 17.59 -1.35
N GLU A 314 13.59 17.17 -2.61
CA GLU A 314 14.59 16.34 -3.26
C GLU A 314 14.64 16.63 -4.76
N THR A 315 15.41 17.64 -5.16
CA THR A 315 15.47 18.17 -6.52
C THR A 315 16.05 17.20 -7.55
N THR A 316 16.74 16.14 -7.11
CA THR A 316 17.25 15.10 -8.02
C THR A 316 16.18 14.10 -8.45
N ALA A 317 15.02 14.07 -7.78
CA ALA A 317 13.95 13.11 -8.03
C ALA A 317 13.03 13.46 -9.22
N VAL A 318 13.56 14.16 -10.21
CA VAL A 318 12.82 14.54 -11.42
C VAL A 318 12.70 13.31 -12.33
N PRO A 319 11.50 13.02 -12.88
CA PRO A 319 11.33 11.92 -13.82
C PRO A 319 11.86 12.27 -15.22
N ASP A 320 12.55 11.31 -15.84
CA ASP A 320 13.06 11.39 -17.22
C ASP A 320 12.15 10.67 -18.21
N LYS A 321 11.58 9.53 -17.79
CA LYS A 321 10.78 8.61 -18.62
C LYS A 321 9.66 7.95 -17.80
N TYR A 322 8.82 7.17 -18.46
CA TYR A 322 7.74 6.41 -17.83
C TYR A 322 7.63 4.99 -18.37
N LEU A 323 7.28 4.03 -17.50
CA LEU A 323 6.88 2.67 -17.91
C LEU A 323 5.36 2.55 -17.79
N ILE A 324 4.72 2.08 -18.88
CA ILE A 324 3.29 1.77 -18.90
C ILE A 324 3.15 0.26 -18.84
N TYR A 325 2.65 -0.23 -17.72
CA TYR A 325 2.34 -1.65 -17.54
C TYR A 325 0.93 -1.92 -18.02
N THR A 326 0.75 -2.92 -18.88
CA THR A 326 -0.56 -3.36 -19.40
C THR A 326 -0.91 -4.75 -18.88
N LYS A 327 -2.14 -4.92 -18.40
CA LYS A 327 -2.73 -6.20 -18.01
C LYS A 327 -4.06 -6.39 -18.76
N ILE A 328 -4.31 -7.59 -19.28
CA ILE A 328 -5.51 -7.88 -20.09
C ILE A 328 -6.39 -8.90 -19.34
N GLU A 329 -7.64 -8.59 -19.06
CA GLU A 329 -8.54 -9.47 -18.27
C GLU A 329 -7.88 -9.93 -16.95
N ASP A 330 -7.99 -11.23 -16.64
CA ASP A 330 -7.39 -11.89 -15.48
C ASP A 330 -5.92 -12.32 -15.67
N THR A 331 -5.21 -11.77 -16.67
CA THR A 331 -3.76 -12.00 -16.84
C THR A 331 -2.95 -11.20 -15.79
N GLU A 332 -1.61 -11.18 -15.86
CA GLU A 332 -0.78 -10.25 -15.07
C GLU A 332 -0.32 -9.07 -15.92
N PHE A 333 0.27 -8.06 -15.27
CA PHE A 333 0.94 -6.98 -15.99
C PHE A 333 2.12 -7.53 -16.81
N ASP A 334 2.33 -6.93 -17.99
CA ASP A 334 3.51 -7.12 -18.83
C ASP A 334 4.78 -6.48 -18.21
N HIS A 335 5.88 -6.44 -18.97
CA HIS A 335 7.16 -5.84 -18.54
C HIS A 335 7.22 -4.31 -18.65
N GLY A 336 6.09 -3.68 -18.95
CA GLY A 336 6.02 -2.27 -19.20
C GLY A 336 6.53 -1.87 -20.59
N THR A 337 5.93 -0.81 -21.13
CA THR A 337 6.39 -0.12 -22.34
C THR A 337 7.02 1.21 -21.94
N LEU A 338 8.29 1.41 -22.27
CA LEU A 338 9.01 2.65 -21.95
C LEU A 338 8.62 3.77 -22.91
N VAL A 339 8.28 4.95 -22.38
CA VAL A 339 7.96 6.15 -23.15
C VAL A 339 8.68 7.37 -22.60
N ASP A 340 8.88 8.37 -23.46
CA ASP A 340 9.55 9.64 -23.13
C ASP A 340 8.55 10.79 -22.89
N ALA A 341 7.24 10.56 -23.05
CA ALA A 341 6.18 11.56 -22.92
C ALA A 341 5.17 11.17 -21.84
N THR A 342 4.37 12.14 -21.39
CA THR A 342 3.29 11.93 -20.41
C THR A 342 1.97 11.50 -21.06
N GLU A 343 2.08 10.80 -22.19
CA GLU A 343 0.98 10.32 -23.02
C GLU A 343 1.39 8.99 -23.65
N PHE A 344 0.44 8.05 -23.71
CA PHE A 344 0.61 6.77 -24.40
C PHE A 344 -0.69 6.36 -25.09
N VAL A 345 -0.59 5.88 -26.33
CA VAL A 345 -1.75 5.44 -27.11
C VAL A 345 -1.69 3.93 -27.29
N LYS A 346 -2.75 3.24 -26.84
CA LYS A 346 -2.93 1.81 -27.02
C LYS A 346 -4.02 1.55 -28.06
N GLY A 347 -3.57 1.22 -29.27
CA GLY A 347 -4.42 0.75 -30.36
C GLY A 347 -4.66 -0.77 -30.33
N ASN A 348 -5.52 -1.21 -31.25
CA ASN A 348 -5.93 -2.60 -31.44
C ASN A 348 -6.58 -3.20 -30.19
N LEU A 349 -7.50 -2.46 -29.56
CA LEU A 349 -8.32 -2.98 -28.48
C LEU A 349 -9.29 -4.03 -29.04
N GLU A 350 -9.35 -5.19 -28.41
CA GLU A 350 -10.33 -6.22 -28.75
C GLU A 350 -11.71 -5.86 -28.17
N PRO A 351 -12.81 -5.98 -28.95
CA PRO A 351 -14.15 -5.74 -28.43
C PRO A 351 -14.48 -6.61 -27.22
N GLY A 352 -14.99 -5.99 -26.15
CA GLY A 352 -15.42 -6.68 -24.94
C GLY A 352 -14.26 -7.18 -24.08
N VAL A 353 -13.02 -6.76 -24.36
CA VAL A 353 -11.84 -7.12 -23.56
C VAL A 353 -11.44 -5.97 -22.64
N ILE A 354 -11.23 -6.27 -21.36
CA ILE A 354 -10.76 -5.28 -20.38
C ILE A 354 -9.24 -5.17 -20.44
N TYR A 355 -8.75 -3.96 -20.62
CA TYR A 355 -7.34 -3.60 -20.48
C TYR A 355 -7.17 -2.77 -19.20
N ARG A 356 -6.12 -3.06 -18.44
CA ARG A 356 -5.78 -2.42 -17.18
C ARG A 356 -4.38 -1.85 -17.28
N PHE A 357 -4.18 -0.66 -16.74
CA PHE A 357 -2.93 0.08 -16.84
C PHE A 357 -2.49 0.61 -15.50
N LYS A 358 -1.19 0.64 -15.27
CA LYS A 358 -0.53 1.43 -14.23
C LYS A 358 0.75 2.03 -14.78
N ILE A 359 1.15 3.16 -14.22
CA ILE A 359 2.29 3.93 -14.72
C ILE A 359 3.28 4.18 -13.60
N THR A 360 4.56 4.03 -13.90
CA THR A 360 5.67 4.44 -13.03
C THR A 360 6.52 5.48 -13.74
N ALA A 361 7.13 6.36 -12.95
CA ALA A 361 8.07 7.35 -13.44
C ALA A 361 9.51 6.88 -13.16
N ILE A 362 10.44 7.19 -14.06
CA ILE A 362 11.79 6.64 -14.07
C ILE A 362 12.80 7.76 -14.26
N ASN A 363 13.89 7.68 -13.51
CA ASN A 363 15.12 8.41 -13.79
C ASN A 363 16.33 7.50 -13.54
N SER A 364 17.55 8.03 -13.66
CA SER A 364 18.77 7.25 -13.39
C SER A 364 18.90 6.76 -11.94
N GLY A 365 18.10 7.28 -11.01
CA GLY A 365 18.01 6.86 -9.62
C GLY A 365 17.06 5.70 -9.36
N GLY A 366 16.23 5.31 -10.33
CA GLY A 366 15.34 4.16 -10.25
C GLY A 366 13.91 4.46 -10.70
N GLU A 367 13.01 3.55 -10.34
CA GLU A 367 11.59 3.57 -10.68
C GLU A 367 10.74 3.99 -9.47
N SER A 368 9.69 4.77 -9.72
CA SER A 368 8.74 5.17 -8.68
C SER A 368 7.82 4.03 -8.25
N PHE A 369 7.08 4.24 -7.17
CA PHE A 369 5.89 3.42 -6.91
C PHE A 369 4.87 3.63 -8.06
N PRO A 370 3.97 2.68 -8.33
CA PRO A 370 2.99 2.81 -9.40
C PRO A 370 1.89 3.82 -9.06
N SER A 371 1.26 4.36 -10.09
CA SER A 371 -0.06 5.00 -10.02
C SER A 371 -1.13 4.04 -9.49
N GLU A 372 -2.35 4.54 -9.31
CA GLU A 372 -3.54 3.69 -9.30
C GLU A 372 -3.69 2.91 -10.63
N GLU A 373 -4.47 1.84 -10.57
CA GLU A 373 -4.79 1.02 -11.74
C GLU A 373 -6.09 1.47 -12.39
N LEU A 374 -5.99 1.96 -13.62
CA LEU A 374 -7.14 2.32 -14.45
C LEU A 374 -7.49 1.17 -15.40
N SER A 375 -8.78 0.99 -15.67
CA SER A 375 -9.33 -0.05 -16.55
C SER A 375 -10.15 0.56 -17.67
N VAL A 376 -10.12 -0.06 -18.84
CA VAL A 376 -10.94 0.32 -20.00
C VAL A 376 -11.48 -0.93 -20.70
N CYS A 377 -12.64 -0.80 -21.33
CA CYS A 377 -13.20 -1.82 -22.22
C CYS A 377 -13.86 -1.12 -23.41
N TRP A 378 -13.43 -1.48 -24.61
CA TRP A 378 -14.01 -0.96 -25.84
C TRP A 378 -14.96 -2.02 -26.45
N ASN A 379 -16.09 -1.59 -27.02
CA ASN A 379 -17.02 -2.42 -27.77
C ASN A 379 -17.33 -1.81 -29.14
N VAL A 380 -17.64 -2.66 -30.13
CA VAL A 380 -17.94 -2.23 -31.52
C VAL A 380 -19.18 -1.33 -31.58
N ASP A 381 -20.23 -1.72 -30.86
CA ASP A 381 -21.44 -0.92 -30.68
C ASP A 381 -21.18 0.10 -29.57
N ASN A 382 -20.31 1.08 -29.82
CA ASN A 382 -19.87 2.10 -28.84
C ASN A 382 -21.02 3.03 -28.43
N LYS A 383 -22.02 2.48 -27.74
CA LYS A 383 -22.99 3.22 -26.93
C LYS A 383 -22.13 4.02 -25.95
N ARG A 384 -22.29 5.35 -25.97
CA ARG A 384 -21.44 6.33 -25.25
C ARG A 384 -20.83 5.72 -23.98
N PRO A 385 -19.49 5.68 -23.86
CA PRO A 385 -18.84 4.93 -22.79
C PRO A 385 -19.28 5.44 -21.41
N VAL A 386 -19.26 4.54 -20.43
CA VAL A 386 -19.36 4.93 -19.01
C VAL A 386 -18.01 5.47 -18.56
N LEU A 387 -17.99 6.61 -17.86
CA LEU A 387 -16.81 7.10 -17.18
C LEU A 387 -16.78 6.55 -15.75
N ILE A 388 -15.74 5.80 -15.40
CA ILE A 388 -15.50 5.37 -14.02
C ILE A 388 -14.47 6.31 -13.38
N ILE A 389 -14.85 7.00 -12.31
CA ILE A 389 -13.94 7.84 -11.54
C ILE A 389 -13.52 7.06 -10.29
N ASN A 390 -12.23 6.79 -10.15
CA ASN A 390 -11.68 6.24 -8.92
C ASN A 390 -11.40 7.38 -7.93
N GLY A 391 -12.35 7.66 -7.05
CA GLY A 391 -12.20 8.62 -5.97
C GLY A 391 -11.81 8.00 -4.63
N PHE A 392 -11.51 6.70 -4.58
CA PHE A 392 -11.02 6.05 -3.37
C PHE A 392 -9.49 5.98 -3.37
N ASP A 393 -8.86 7.01 -2.82
CA ASP A 393 -7.40 7.13 -2.67
C ASP A 393 -6.96 7.18 -1.20
N ARG A 394 -7.91 7.22 -0.27
CA ARG A 394 -7.67 7.27 1.19
C ARG A 394 -6.76 6.15 1.67
N ILE A 395 -5.70 6.58 2.34
CA ILE A 395 -4.93 5.81 3.32
C ILE A 395 -4.86 6.60 4.63
N ALA A 396 -5.06 5.93 5.76
CA ALA A 396 -5.25 6.61 7.04
C ALA A 396 -4.75 5.77 8.21
N PRO A 397 -4.16 6.39 9.26
CA PRO A 397 -4.04 5.75 10.56
C PRO A 397 -5.43 5.51 11.19
N PRO A 398 -5.54 4.68 12.24
CA PRO A 398 -6.77 4.54 13.00
C PRO A 398 -7.13 5.83 13.76
N GLU A 399 -8.39 5.94 14.19
CA GLU A 399 -8.90 7.04 15.01
C GLU A 399 -8.06 7.19 16.28
N ILE A 400 -7.77 8.44 16.63
CA ILE A 400 -6.90 8.79 17.74
C ILE A 400 -7.75 9.46 18.82
N ILE A 401 -7.74 8.89 20.02
CA ILE A 401 -8.32 9.52 21.20
C ILE A 401 -7.19 10.06 22.08
N SER A 402 -7.22 11.36 22.36
CA SER A 402 -6.20 12.04 23.16
C SER A 402 -6.85 12.86 24.27
N GLN A 403 -7.40 12.17 25.28
CA GLN A 403 -7.93 12.79 26.50
C GLN A 403 -7.01 12.47 27.69
N PRO A 404 -6.98 13.30 28.76
CA PRO A 404 -6.04 13.12 29.88
C PRO A 404 -6.06 11.74 30.56
N GLU A 405 -7.23 11.11 30.63
CA GLU A 405 -7.43 9.80 31.30
C GLU A 405 -7.81 8.68 30.33
N PHE A 406 -7.92 8.99 29.04
CA PHE A 406 -8.33 8.05 28.01
C PHE A 406 -7.61 8.40 26.71
N LYS A 407 -6.47 7.75 26.48
CA LYS A 407 -5.53 8.05 25.41
C LYS A 407 -5.23 6.76 24.64
N GLY A 408 -5.26 6.79 23.31
CA GLY A 408 -4.99 5.60 22.52
C GLY A 408 -5.55 5.65 21.11
N PHE A 409 -5.51 4.50 20.46
CA PHE A 409 -6.03 4.30 19.11
C PHE A 409 -7.31 3.49 19.19
N ALA A 410 -8.37 3.93 18.51
CA ALA A 410 -9.70 3.35 18.60
C ALA A 410 -10.18 2.84 17.23
N PRO A 411 -9.67 1.68 16.77
CA PRO A 411 -10.09 1.11 15.48
C PRO A 411 -11.59 0.80 15.40
N SER A 412 -12.27 0.70 16.54
CA SER A 412 -13.73 0.54 16.60
C SER A 412 -14.52 1.76 16.13
N LEU A 413 -13.90 2.94 16.05
CA LEU A 413 -14.50 4.18 15.53
C LEU A 413 -14.11 4.42 14.07
N ASP A 414 -12.83 4.25 13.78
CA ASP A 414 -12.26 4.27 12.43
C ASP A 414 -10.95 3.49 12.50
N PRO A 415 -10.84 2.31 11.89
CA PRO A 415 -9.62 1.51 11.93
C PRO A 415 -8.57 1.99 10.94
N GLY A 416 -8.84 3.07 10.20
CA GLY A 416 -7.98 3.59 9.15
C GLY A 416 -7.91 2.65 7.95
N VAL A 417 -7.20 3.11 6.92
CA VAL A 417 -7.06 2.39 5.65
C VAL A 417 -5.58 2.18 5.36
N ALA A 418 -5.17 0.91 5.29
CA ALA A 418 -3.79 0.56 4.95
C ALA A 418 -3.49 0.83 3.47
N ASP A 419 -2.21 1.03 3.15
CA ASP A 419 -1.75 1.00 1.75
C ASP A 419 -1.63 -0.46 1.30
N ARG A 420 -2.60 -0.92 0.49
CA ARG A 420 -2.80 -2.31 0.02
C ARG A 420 -3.09 -3.30 1.13
N PHE A 421 -2.20 -3.46 2.10
CA PHE A 421 -2.37 -4.38 3.22
C PHE A 421 -1.55 -3.95 4.44
N ASP A 422 -1.91 -4.47 5.61
CA ASP A 422 -1.18 -4.29 6.86
C ASP A 422 -1.01 -5.61 7.59
N PHE A 423 0.23 -5.87 8.03
CA PHE A 423 0.63 -7.01 8.84
C PHE A 423 1.01 -6.60 10.26
N ASN A 424 0.91 -5.31 10.61
CA ASN A 424 1.30 -4.78 11.92
C ASN A 424 0.13 -4.68 12.92
N PHE A 425 -1.11 -4.85 12.44
CA PHE A 425 -2.29 -4.81 13.29
C PHE A 425 -2.42 -6.10 14.10
N THR A 426 -2.28 -6.02 15.43
CA THR A 426 -2.39 -7.18 16.33
C THR A 426 -3.81 -7.41 16.83
N GLY A 427 -4.59 -6.34 16.98
CA GLY A 427 -5.98 -6.36 17.45
C GLY A 427 -6.39 -5.01 18.05
N ASN A 428 -7.63 -4.92 18.56
CA ASN A 428 -8.12 -3.67 19.15
C ASN A 428 -7.41 -3.36 20.47
N GLN A 429 -7.03 -2.10 20.66
CA GLN A 429 -6.53 -1.60 21.94
C GLN A 429 -7.63 -1.74 23.01
N PHE A 430 -7.26 -2.20 24.19
CA PHE A 430 -8.15 -2.30 25.35
C PHE A 430 -7.67 -1.50 26.56
N ASP A 431 -6.38 -1.16 26.65
CA ASP A 431 -5.85 -0.32 27.74
C ASP A 431 -5.58 1.11 27.25
N PHE A 432 -6.50 2.01 27.60
CA PHE A 432 -6.46 3.43 27.25
C PHE A 432 -6.01 4.33 28.40
N ASP A 433 -5.68 3.79 29.58
CA ASP A 433 -5.24 4.60 30.71
C ASP A 433 -3.75 4.95 30.54
N PRO A 434 -3.38 6.22 30.27
CA PRO A 434 -1.98 6.59 30.09
C PRO A 434 -1.12 6.43 31.35
N ARG A 435 -1.72 6.13 32.50
CA ARG A 435 -1.02 5.82 33.76
C ARG A 435 -0.76 4.32 33.93
N SER A 436 -1.32 3.47 33.06
CA SER A 436 -1.13 2.03 33.12
C SER A 436 0.32 1.68 32.78
N GLN A 437 1.02 1.08 33.75
CA GLN A 437 2.45 0.76 33.63
C GLN A 437 2.66 -0.63 33.05
N PHE A 438 3.75 -0.78 32.29
CA PHE A 438 4.29 -2.08 31.95
C PHE A 438 4.61 -2.89 33.21
N ARG A 439 4.10 -4.12 33.30
CA ARG A 439 4.42 -5.08 34.37
C ARG A 439 5.11 -6.32 33.83
N THR A 440 4.59 -6.88 32.74
CA THR A 440 5.12 -8.04 32.04
C THR A 440 4.74 -7.94 30.56
N ASN A 441 5.27 -8.82 29.71
CA ASN A 441 4.82 -8.92 28.31
C ASN A 441 3.32 -9.26 28.21
N ASP A 442 2.77 -9.99 29.19
CA ASP A 442 1.33 -10.30 29.28
C ASP A 442 0.50 -9.14 29.86
N ALA A 443 1.16 -8.11 30.41
CA ALA A 443 0.54 -6.92 30.99
C ALA A 443 1.35 -5.67 30.60
N PRO A 444 1.34 -5.28 29.31
CA PRO A 444 2.27 -4.28 28.79
C PRO A 444 1.91 -2.84 29.16
N GLY A 445 0.73 -2.60 29.74
CA GLY A 445 0.28 -1.28 30.18
C GLY A 445 -0.43 -0.49 29.09
N HIS A 446 -0.30 0.84 29.11
CA HIS A 446 -0.93 1.73 28.12
C HIS A 446 -0.62 1.29 26.68
N GLY A 447 -1.66 1.19 25.85
CA GLY A 447 -1.52 0.71 24.47
C GLY A 447 -1.68 -0.81 24.30
N ALA A 448 -1.89 -1.57 25.39
CA ALA A 448 -2.17 -2.99 25.31
C ALA A 448 -3.35 -3.28 24.38
N SER A 449 -3.12 -4.22 23.46
CA SER A 449 -4.04 -4.56 22.39
C SER A 449 -4.29 -6.06 22.34
N GLN A 450 -5.42 -6.45 21.75
CA GLN A 450 -5.73 -7.85 21.48
C GLN A 450 -4.73 -8.45 20.47
N ALA A 451 -4.66 -9.78 20.40
CA ALA A 451 -3.73 -10.54 19.57
C ALA A 451 -4.43 -11.34 18.43
N ASN A 452 -5.71 -11.09 18.17
CA ASN A 452 -6.53 -11.88 17.24
C ASN A 452 -6.24 -11.62 15.74
N PHE A 453 -5.29 -10.72 15.44
CA PHE A 453 -4.79 -10.40 14.10
C PHE A 453 -3.28 -10.62 13.91
N GLU A 454 -2.52 -11.06 14.91
CA GLU A 454 -1.05 -11.27 14.80
C GLU A 454 -0.63 -12.26 13.68
N THR A 455 -1.56 -13.12 13.25
CA THR A 455 -1.34 -14.12 12.18
C THR A 455 -2.13 -13.82 10.91
N LYS A 456 -2.76 -12.64 10.81
CA LYS A 456 -3.64 -12.25 9.71
C LYS A 456 -3.07 -11.05 8.96
N VAL A 457 -3.39 -10.97 7.67
CA VAL A 457 -3.09 -9.81 6.83
C VAL A 457 -4.38 -9.04 6.62
N ARG A 458 -4.44 -7.79 7.08
CA ARG A 458 -5.59 -6.92 6.87
C ARG A 458 -5.46 -6.23 5.52
N LEU A 459 -6.50 -6.28 4.69
CA LEU A 459 -6.53 -5.53 3.43
C LEU A 459 -6.83 -4.04 3.69
N GLY A 460 -6.21 -3.20 2.88
CA GLY A 460 -6.49 -1.77 2.79
C GLY A 460 -6.86 -1.39 1.35
N ASN A 461 -6.49 -0.18 0.93
CA ASN A 461 -6.77 0.30 -0.41
C ASN A 461 -5.84 -0.35 -1.44
N THR A 462 -6.38 -1.15 -2.37
CA THR A 462 -5.61 -1.83 -3.42
C THR A 462 -5.45 -1.00 -4.71
N PHE A 463 -6.11 0.16 -4.80
CA PHE A 463 -6.06 1.12 -5.92
C PHE A 463 -6.41 0.50 -7.28
N ASN A 464 -7.33 -0.46 -7.33
CA ASN A 464 -7.67 -1.19 -8.55
C ASN A 464 -9.17 -1.48 -8.74
N TYR A 465 -10.02 -0.73 -8.04
CA TYR A 465 -11.47 -0.90 -8.05
C TYR A 465 -12.16 -0.58 -9.39
N PRO A 466 -11.61 0.26 -10.30
CA PRO A 466 -12.16 0.41 -11.65
C PRO A 466 -12.35 -0.91 -12.40
N TYR A 467 -11.51 -1.90 -12.12
CA TYR A 467 -11.66 -3.24 -12.70
C TYR A 467 -12.96 -3.92 -12.25
N ILE A 468 -13.31 -3.81 -10.96
CA ILE A 468 -14.47 -4.49 -10.37
C ILE A 468 -15.77 -3.89 -10.91
N HIS A 469 -15.85 -2.56 -10.94
CA HIS A 469 -16.98 -1.82 -11.53
C HIS A 469 -17.06 -2.05 -13.05
N GLY A 470 -15.93 -1.88 -13.74
CA GLY A 470 -15.81 -2.06 -15.17
C GLY A 470 -16.19 -3.46 -15.64
N SER A 471 -15.86 -4.51 -14.87
CA SER A 471 -16.28 -5.88 -15.17
C SER A 471 -17.80 -6.03 -15.17
N ALA A 472 -18.49 -5.42 -14.21
CA ALA A 472 -19.95 -5.44 -14.16
C ALA A 472 -20.59 -4.60 -15.29
N ILE A 473 -19.97 -3.47 -15.67
CA ILE A 473 -20.40 -2.61 -16.79
C ILE A 473 -20.21 -3.34 -18.14
N LYS A 474 -19.05 -3.98 -18.35
CA LYS A 474 -18.78 -4.84 -19.52
C LYS A 474 -19.82 -5.92 -19.67
N ASN A 475 -20.19 -6.60 -18.57
CA ASN A 475 -21.21 -7.66 -18.59
C ASN A 475 -22.62 -7.15 -18.97
N CYS A 476 -22.84 -5.84 -18.91
CA CYS A 476 -24.06 -5.19 -19.42
C CYS A 476 -23.96 -4.76 -20.90
N GLY A 477 -22.79 -4.94 -21.54
CA GLY A 477 -22.55 -4.62 -22.94
C GLY A 477 -22.09 -3.19 -23.22
N TYR A 478 -21.62 -2.45 -22.21
CA TYR A 478 -21.15 -1.07 -22.38
C TYR A 478 -19.64 -1.00 -22.52
N SER A 479 -19.17 -0.05 -23.33
CA SER A 479 -17.80 0.44 -23.25
C SER A 479 -17.61 1.25 -21.97
N PHE A 480 -16.39 1.28 -21.43
CA PHE A 480 -16.04 2.18 -20.33
C PHE A 480 -14.58 2.61 -20.40
N VAL A 481 -14.30 3.77 -19.81
CA VAL A 481 -12.96 4.27 -19.50
C VAL A 481 -12.91 4.63 -18.02
N SER A 482 -11.71 4.85 -17.50
CA SER A 482 -11.57 5.31 -16.12
C SER A 482 -10.53 6.41 -15.95
N CYS A 483 -10.66 7.16 -14.85
CA CYS A 483 -9.77 8.24 -14.46
C CYS A 483 -9.67 8.36 -12.93
N SER A 484 -8.66 9.10 -12.47
CA SER A 484 -8.60 9.59 -11.09
C SER A 484 -9.57 10.76 -10.87
N ASP A 485 -9.98 10.99 -9.63
CA ASP A 485 -10.80 12.15 -9.28
C ASP A 485 -10.07 13.48 -9.49
N GLU A 486 -8.75 13.53 -9.32
CA GLU A 486 -7.98 14.75 -9.60
C GLU A 486 -8.00 15.13 -11.08
N ALA A 487 -8.02 14.16 -11.98
CA ALA A 487 -8.16 14.44 -13.41
C ALA A 487 -9.48 15.16 -13.71
N VAL A 488 -10.56 14.84 -12.99
CA VAL A 488 -11.86 15.51 -13.10
C VAL A 488 -11.79 16.89 -12.44
N MET A 489 -11.30 16.97 -11.20
CA MET A 489 -11.28 18.23 -10.43
C MET A 489 -10.39 19.32 -11.04
N ASP A 490 -9.36 18.95 -11.78
CA ASP A 490 -8.48 19.87 -12.51
C ASP A 490 -8.81 19.92 -14.02
N GLU A 491 -10.02 19.49 -14.41
CA GLU A 491 -10.60 19.66 -15.76
C GLU A 491 -9.79 19.01 -16.90
N PHE A 492 -9.02 17.94 -16.61
CA PHE A 492 -8.32 17.14 -17.62
C PHE A 492 -9.23 16.17 -18.36
N ILE A 493 -10.36 15.81 -17.75
CA ILE A 493 -11.42 14.99 -18.34
C ILE A 493 -12.78 15.58 -17.95
N ASP A 494 -13.64 15.82 -18.94
CA ASP A 494 -14.94 16.45 -18.72
C ASP A 494 -16.04 15.38 -18.59
N MET A 495 -16.75 15.38 -17.46
CA MET A 495 -17.85 14.43 -17.22
C MET A 495 -18.99 14.57 -18.24
N LYS A 496 -19.21 15.76 -18.83
CA LYS A 496 -20.29 16.02 -19.79
C LYS A 496 -20.09 15.27 -21.12
N ASP A 497 -18.89 14.76 -21.41
CA ASP A 497 -18.63 13.93 -22.57
C ASP A 497 -19.23 12.50 -22.42
N TYR A 498 -19.67 12.15 -21.22
CA TYR A 498 -20.16 10.83 -20.86
C TYR A 498 -21.64 10.87 -20.46
N LEU A 499 -22.41 9.85 -20.84
CA LEU A 499 -23.83 9.77 -20.48
C LEU A 499 -24.03 9.31 -19.04
N VAL A 500 -23.12 8.46 -18.56
CA VAL A 500 -23.15 7.88 -17.22
C VAL A 500 -21.75 8.01 -16.62
N VAL A 501 -21.72 8.48 -15.38
CA VAL A 501 -20.53 8.53 -14.53
C VAL A 501 -20.74 7.57 -13.36
N ASP A 502 -19.75 6.73 -13.08
CA ASP A 502 -19.65 5.82 -11.94
C ASP A 502 -18.53 6.29 -11.02
N LEU A 503 -18.88 6.86 -9.86
CA LEU A 503 -17.94 7.42 -8.89
C LEU A 503 -17.72 6.44 -7.73
N ILE A 504 -16.51 5.86 -7.70
CA ILE A 504 -16.06 4.95 -6.65
C ILE A 504 -15.53 5.77 -5.48
N LEU A 505 -16.10 5.58 -4.28
CA LEU A 505 -15.65 6.28 -3.08
C LEU A 505 -15.22 5.33 -1.96
N GLY A 506 -15.40 4.00 -2.06
CA GLY A 506 -14.86 3.07 -1.07
C GLY A 506 -15.04 3.50 0.39
N GLU A 507 -13.92 3.58 1.12
CA GLU A 507 -13.81 4.11 2.49
C GLU A 507 -13.31 5.58 2.52
N GLU A 508 -13.37 6.31 1.41
CA GLU A 508 -13.01 7.72 1.29
C GLU A 508 -13.75 8.55 2.35
N LYS A 509 -13.03 9.42 3.06
CA LYS A 509 -13.54 10.18 4.21
C LYS A 509 -12.54 11.22 4.67
N ALA A 510 -13.05 12.39 5.07
CA ALA A 510 -12.24 13.43 5.65
C ALA A 510 -11.38 12.90 6.81
N THR A 511 -10.06 12.83 6.60
CA THR A 511 -9.12 12.28 7.59
C THR A 511 -8.17 13.37 8.05
N LYS A 512 -8.02 13.51 9.36
CA LYS A 512 -6.96 14.33 9.94
C LYS A 512 -5.63 13.60 9.82
N LYS A 513 -4.68 14.16 9.06
CA LYS A 513 -3.30 13.64 9.05
C LYS A 513 -2.63 13.94 10.40
N PRO A 514 -1.65 13.13 10.85
CA PRO A 514 -0.77 13.51 11.97
C PRO A 514 -0.17 14.87 11.67
N GLU A 515 -0.09 15.81 12.65
CA GLU A 515 0.34 17.22 12.47
C GLU A 515 1.31 17.38 11.28
N ILE A 516 0.80 17.90 10.15
CA ILE A 516 1.55 18.22 8.92
C ILE A 516 1.74 19.73 8.90
N GLN A 517 2.96 20.19 8.58
CA GLN A 517 3.16 21.61 8.30
C GLN A 517 2.55 21.95 6.93
N GLU A 518 1.52 22.80 6.92
CA GLU A 518 0.71 23.14 5.74
C GLU A 518 1.53 23.65 4.53
N ASN A 519 2.76 24.12 4.75
CA ASN A 519 3.62 24.72 3.72
C ASN A 519 4.47 23.71 2.91
N PHE A 520 4.47 22.43 3.24
CA PHE A 520 5.35 21.42 2.60
C PHE A 520 4.58 20.32 1.88
N GLY A 521 3.59 20.75 1.08
CA GLY A 521 2.78 19.90 0.22
C GLY A 521 3.64 18.98 -0.65
N THR A 522 3.78 17.72 -0.22
CA THR A 522 4.46 16.67 -0.98
C THR A 522 3.70 15.37 -0.83
N ARG A 523 3.29 14.82 -1.99
CA ARG A 523 2.98 13.40 -2.23
C ARG A 523 1.67 12.90 -1.56
N ARG A 524 0.64 12.59 -2.40
CA ARG A 524 -0.80 12.40 -2.04
C ARG A 524 -1.51 13.63 -1.47
N HIS A 525 -1.16 14.80 -2.01
CA HIS A 525 -1.67 16.09 -1.56
C HIS A 525 -2.42 16.87 -2.65
N LEU A 526 -3.15 16.17 -3.51
CA LEU A 526 -4.19 16.82 -4.32
C LEU A 526 -5.56 16.87 -3.67
N ASN A 527 -5.80 16.09 -2.60
CA ASN A 527 -6.96 16.33 -1.75
C ASN A 527 -6.52 16.79 -0.37
N SER A 528 -6.84 18.03 -0.04
CA SER A 528 -6.93 18.48 1.35
C SER A 528 -7.97 17.61 2.06
N ASN A 529 -7.46 16.53 2.66
CA ASN A 529 -8.05 15.68 3.69
C ASN A 529 -8.90 14.47 3.25
N TYR A 530 -8.79 13.88 2.05
CA TYR A 530 -9.61 12.69 1.67
C TYR A 530 -11.12 12.95 1.77
N LYS A 531 -11.54 14.20 1.55
CA LYS A 531 -12.96 14.56 1.58
C LYS A 531 -13.68 13.80 0.47
N VAL A 532 -14.86 13.27 0.77
CA VAL A 532 -15.63 12.46 -0.18
C VAL A 532 -16.09 13.29 -1.38
N PHE A 533 -16.45 14.55 -1.14
CA PHE A 533 -16.80 15.51 -2.18
C PHE A 533 -16.11 16.85 -1.92
N PRO A 534 -14.85 17.02 -2.35
CA PRO A 534 -14.17 18.30 -2.29
C PRO A 534 -14.93 19.36 -3.10
N LYS A 535 -14.71 20.65 -2.81
CA LYS A 535 -15.48 21.75 -3.45
C LYS A 535 -15.40 21.72 -4.98
N LYS A 536 -14.23 21.39 -5.53
CA LYS A 536 -14.02 21.23 -6.98
C LYS A 536 -14.87 20.10 -7.54
N LEU A 537 -14.83 18.91 -6.94
CA LEU A 537 -15.66 17.79 -7.37
C LEU A 537 -17.16 18.09 -7.24
N GLN A 538 -17.59 18.79 -6.18
CA GLN A 538 -18.98 19.24 -6.08
C GLN A 538 -19.38 20.18 -7.22
N GLN A 539 -18.46 21.04 -7.68
CA GLN A 539 -18.69 21.94 -8.80
C GLN A 539 -18.83 21.16 -10.10
N GLU A 540 -17.89 20.26 -10.40
CA GLU A 540 -17.95 19.41 -11.58
C GLU A 540 -19.23 18.57 -11.63
N ILE A 541 -19.67 18.01 -10.49
CA ILE A 541 -20.93 17.25 -10.41
C ILE A 541 -22.15 18.14 -10.65
N ARG A 542 -22.17 19.39 -10.14
CA ARG A 542 -23.25 20.35 -10.44
C ARG A 542 -23.32 20.64 -11.92
N ASP A 543 -22.19 20.93 -12.55
CA ASP A 543 -22.12 21.27 -13.97
C ASP A 543 -22.53 20.07 -14.85
N TYR A 544 -22.19 18.85 -14.43
CA TYR A 544 -22.67 17.62 -15.07
C TYR A 544 -24.19 17.43 -14.93
N PHE A 545 -24.76 17.65 -13.74
CA PHE A 545 -26.20 17.57 -13.51
C PHE A 545 -27.00 18.66 -14.23
N ASP A 546 -26.48 19.88 -14.31
CA ASP A 546 -27.12 20.97 -15.08
C ASP A 546 -27.23 20.65 -16.58
N ASN A 547 -26.43 19.68 -17.07
CA ASN A 547 -26.48 19.16 -18.44
C ASN A 547 -27.21 17.81 -18.57
N GLY A 548 -27.95 17.40 -17.54
CA GLY A 548 -28.75 16.16 -17.54
C GLY A 548 -27.95 14.87 -17.33
N GLY A 549 -26.78 14.97 -16.70
CA GLY A 549 -25.91 13.84 -16.40
C GLY A 549 -26.55 12.77 -15.50
N ASN A 550 -26.12 11.52 -15.68
CA ASN A 550 -26.47 10.40 -14.82
C ASN A 550 -25.26 10.00 -13.96
N LEU A 551 -25.41 10.01 -12.64
CA LEU A 551 -24.35 9.66 -11.69
C LEU A 551 -24.74 8.45 -10.85
N PHE A 552 -23.94 7.39 -10.90
CA PHE A 552 -23.90 6.37 -9.86
C PHE A 552 -22.74 6.68 -8.91
N VAL A 553 -22.99 6.56 -7.60
CA VAL A 553 -21.97 6.79 -6.58
C VAL A 553 -22.13 5.80 -5.43
N SER A 554 -21.03 5.22 -4.96
CA SER A 554 -21.03 4.25 -3.86
C SER A 554 -19.83 4.41 -2.93
N GLY A 555 -20.07 4.44 -1.62
CA GLY A 555 -19.04 4.49 -0.58
C GLY A 555 -19.63 4.43 0.83
N ALA A 556 -18.79 4.20 1.84
CA ALA A 556 -19.22 4.08 3.23
C ALA A 556 -19.62 5.43 3.85
N TYR A 557 -19.01 6.54 3.43
CA TYR A 557 -19.16 7.86 4.06
C TYR A 557 -19.80 8.94 3.16
N VAL A 558 -20.57 8.53 2.14
CA VAL A 558 -21.17 9.42 1.13
C VAL A 558 -22.05 10.54 1.70
N GLY A 559 -22.69 10.31 2.85
CA GLY A 559 -23.56 11.26 3.53
C GLY A 559 -22.92 11.86 4.78
N SER A 560 -22.28 11.05 5.60
CA SER A 560 -21.69 11.48 6.87
C SER A 560 -20.60 12.53 6.68
N ASP A 561 -19.70 12.34 5.72
CA ASP A 561 -18.63 13.31 5.44
C ASP A 561 -19.18 14.68 5.01
N LEU A 562 -20.33 14.69 4.32
CA LEU A 562 -21.02 15.90 3.87
C LEU A 562 -21.85 16.59 4.96
N VAL A 563 -22.38 15.86 5.94
CA VAL A 563 -23.45 16.36 6.83
C VAL A 563 -23.06 16.39 8.30
N TYR A 564 -22.30 15.41 8.78
CA TYR A 564 -22.00 15.28 10.21
C TYR A 564 -21.28 16.53 10.75
N GLN A 565 -21.75 17.02 11.90
CA GLN A 565 -21.23 18.22 12.59
C GLN A 565 -21.18 19.50 11.74
N LYS A 566 -21.96 19.60 10.65
CA LYS A 566 -22.08 20.80 9.83
C LYS A 566 -23.44 21.46 9.98
N ASN A 567 -23.50 22.77 9.74
CA ASN A 567 -24.74 23.51 9.77
C ASN A 567 -25.64 23.11 8.59
N ASN A 568 -26.96 23.11 8.82
CA ASN A 568 -27.96 22.71 7.82
C ASN A 568 -27.97 23.57 6.55
N ASP A 569 -27.45 24.78 6.61
CA ASP A 569 -27.34 25.74 5.52
C ASP A 569 -25.97 25.74 4.83
N SER A 570 -25.04 24.87 5.26
CA SER A 570 -23.72 24.74 4.63
C SER A 570 -23.81 24.25 3.19
N GLU A 571 -22.83 24.64 2.36
CA GLU A 571 -22.73 24.21 0.96
C GLU A 571 -22.73 22.68 0.82
N ASP A 572 -22.04 21.98 1.72
CA ASP A 572 -21.94 20.51 1.71
C ASP A 572 -23.30 19.84 2.00
N VAL A 573 -24.04 20.33 3.00
CA VAL A 573 -25.38 19.80 3.33
C VAL A 573 -26.38 20.11 2.21
N ASN A 574 -26.29 21.31 1.62
CA ASN A 574 -27.11 21.67 0.48
C ASN A 574 -26.76 20.85 -0.76
N PHE A 575 -25.49 20.53 -0.99
CA PHE A 575 -25.06 19.63 -2.07
C PHE A 575 -25.66 18.23 -1.88
N ALA A 576 -25.54 17.64 -0.68
CA ALA A 576 -26.14 16.35 -0.36
C ALA A 576 -27.65 16.33 -0.63
N ARG A 577 -28.38 17.34 -0.17
CA ARG A 577 -29.84 17.42 -0.32
C ARG A 577 -30.29 17.72 -1.75
N ASN A 578 -29.67 18.70 -2.40
CA ASN A 578 -30.19 19.27 -3.64
C ASN A 578 -29.64 18.57 -4.88
N GLN A 579 -28.37 18.14 -4.84
CA GLN A 579 -27.67 17.51 -5.97
C GLN A 579 -27.74 15.98 -5.86
N LEU A 580 -27.24 15.42 -4.76
CA LEU A 580 -27.24 13.95 -4.55
C LEU A 580 -28.62 13.41 -4.13
N LYS A 581 -29.55 14.28 -3.74
CA LYS A 581 -30.92 13.93 -3.33
C LYS A 581 -30.98 12.99 -2.12
N ILE A 582 -30.05 13.17 -1.16
CA ILE A 582 -29.96 12.38 0.07
C ILE A 582 -30.11 13.23 1.33
N LYS A 583 -30.50 12.57 2.42
CA LYS A 583 -30.48 13.04 3.80
C LYS A 583 -29.76 11.99 4.63
N TRP A 584 -28.57 12.33 5.14
CA TRP A 584 -27.83 11.46 6.03
C TRP A 584 -28.62 11.16 7.31
N GLN A 585 -28.54 9.93 7.80
CA GLN A 585 -29.20 9.48 9.02
C GLN A 585 -28.21 9.00 10.09
N THR A 586 -27.29 8.09 9.73
CA THR A 586 -26.26 7.54 10.64
C THR A 586 -25.11 6.97 9.81
N ASP A 587 -23.90 6.97 10.36
CA ASP A 587 -22.65 6.47 9.76
C ASP A 587 -22.30 5.04 10.16
N HIS A 588 -22.98 4.47 11.16
CA HIS A 588 -22.83 3.07 11.55
C HIS A 588 -24.14 2.32 11.30
N ALA A 589 -24.53 2.21 10.04
CA ALA A 589 -25.84 1.69 9.69
C ALA A 589 -26.00 0.20 9.97
N VAL A 590 -24.95 -0.62 9.84
CA VAL A 590 -25.02 -2.09 10.02
C VAL A 590 -23.71 -2.70 10.50
N VAL A 591 -23.78 -3.92 11.02
CA VAL A 591 -22.61 -4.74 11.39
C VAL A 591 -22.38 -5.92 10.43
N ASN A 592 -23.43 -6.60 9.96
CA ASN A 592 -23.34 -7.86 9.20
C ASN A 592 -23.35 -7.69 7.66
N GLY A 593 -23.27 -6.45 7.14
CA GLY A 593 -23.00 -6.21 5.72
C GLY A 593 -24.05 -6.79 4.75
N SER A 594 -25.34 -6.51 4.98
CA SER A 594 -26.39 -7.17 4.21
C SER A 594 -27.56 -6.27 3.85
N VAL A 595 -28.05 -6.35 2.61
CA VAL A 595 -29.11 -5.49 2.06
C VAL A 595 -30.17 -6.27 1.29
N PHE A 596 -31.35 -5.68 1.11
CA PHE A 596 -32.39 -6.20 0.23
C PHE A 596 -33.10 -5.11 -0.56
N SER A 597 -33.61 -5.47 -1.74
CA SER A 597 -34.37 -4.55 -2.60
C SER A 597 -35.76 -4.24 -2.05
N VAL A 598 -36.16 -2.97 -2.16
CA VAL A 598 -37.53 -2.50 -1.89
C VAL A 598 -38.18 -1.80 -3.07
N ASP A 599 -37.46 -1.65 -4.18
CA ASP A 599 -37.95 -1.02 -5.40
C ASP A 599 -37.97 -2.03 -6.55
N SER A 600 -39.18 -2.38 -7.01
CA SER A 600 -39.38 -3.34 -8.10
C SER A 600 -38.85 -2.86 -9.45
N LEU A 601 -38.63 -1.54 -9.62
CA LEU A 601 -38.02 -0.98 -10.83
C LEU A 601 -36.49 -1.11 -10.81
N PHE A 602 -35.90 -1.34 -9.63
CA PHE A 602 -34.47 -1.56 -9.48
C PHE A 602 -34.15 -3.06 -9.51
N LEU A 603 -34.64 -3.81 -8.52
CA LEU A 603 -34.43 -5.26 -8.40
C LEU A 603 -35.70 -5.91 -7.85
N GLN A 604 -35.89 -7.21 -8.10
CA GLN A 604 -37.02 -7.95 -7.53
C GLN A 604 -37.13 -7.71 -6.01
N PRO A 605 -38.31 -7.29 -5.49
CA PRO A 605 -38.46 -6.96 -4.08
C PRO A 605 -38.05 -8.12 -3.16
N PHE A 606 -37.43 -7.79 -2.03
CA PHE A 606 -36.93 -8.72 -1.02
C PHE A 606 -35.77 -9.63 -1.47
N LYS A 607 -35.25 -9.47 -2.68
CA LYS A 607 -33.96 -10.08 -3.05
C LYS A 607 -32.86 -9.49 -2.17
N LYS A 608 -32.07 -10.38 -1.59
CA LYS A 608 -31.05 -10.10 -0.59
C LYS A 608 -29.66 -10.43 -1.12
N PHE A 609 -28.68 -9.59 -0.80
CA PHE A 609 -27.26 -9.83 -1.06
C PHE A 609 -26.38 -9.18 0.01
N ASP A 610 -25.12 -9.60 0.03
CA ASP A 610 -24.18 -9.24 1.08
C ASP A 610 -22.97 -8.48 0.53
N PHE A 611 -22.45 -7.55 1.33
CA PHE A 611 -21.22 -6.81 1.13
C PHE A 611 -20.30 -7.01 2.34
N ASN A 612 -18.99 -6.86 2.18
CA ASN A 612 -18.06 -7.29 3.21
C ASN A 612 -17.92 -6.27 4.36
N THR A 613 -18.33 -6.63 5.57
CA THR A 613 -18.07 -5.88 6.82
C THR A 613 -17.22 -6.67 7.82
N SER A 614 -16.53 -7.71 7.35
CA SER A 614 -15.74 -8.60 8.20
C SER A 614 -14.37 -8.90 7.60
N TYR A 615 -13.52 -9.60 8.34
CA TYR A 615 -12.23 -10.06 7.82
C TYR A 615 -12.43 -10.94 6.59
N HIS A 616 -11.80 -10.54 5.48
CA HIS A 616 -11.79 -11.28 4.23
C HIS A 616 -10.40 -11.18 3.60
N THR A 617 -9.99 -12.20 2.84
CA THR A 617 -8.65 -12.29 2.25
C THR A 617 -8.48 -11.48 0.97
N ASP A 618 -9.60 -11.14 0.31
CA ASP A 618 -9.60 -10.53 -1.04
C ASP A 618 -10.45 -9.26 -1.16
N ILE A 619 -11.23 -8.91 -0.12
CA ILE A 619 -12.13 -7.74 -0.12
C ILE A 619 -11.87 -6.99 1.19
N TYR A 620 -11.66 -5.68 1.14
CA TYR A 620 -11.46 -4.91 2.37
C TYR A 620 -12.74 -4.87 3.22
N MET A 621 -12.58 -4.60 4.51
CA MET A 621 -13.69 -4.52 5.46
C MET A 621 -14.34 -3.15 5.37
N VAL A 622 -15.66 -3.10 5.16
CA VAL A 622 -16.40 -1.85 5.25
C VAL A 622 -16.65 -1.52 6.71
N ASP A 623 -16.13 -0.38 7.17
CA ASP A 623 -16.00 -0.08 8.59
C ASP A 623 -17.26 0.58 9.16
N ALA A 624 -17.79 1.57 8.45
CA ALA A 624 -18.92 2.37 8.90
C ALA A 624 -19.83 2.78 7.71
N PRO A 625 -20.71 1.87 7.24
CA PRO A 625 -21.64 2.17 6.16
C PRO A 625 -22.68 3.22 6.56
N ASP A 626 -22.94 4.19 5.69
CA ASP A 626 -23.95 5.21 5.86
C ASP A 626 -25.38 4.68 5.62
N ALA A 627 -26.31 5.18 6.43
CA ALA A 627 -27.74 5.18 6.12
C ALA A 627 -28.14 6.54 5.54
N ILE A 628 -28.73 6.51 4.35
CA ILE A 628 -29.10 7.70 3.57
C ILE A 628 -30.57 7.64 3.16
N ASN A 629 -31.37 8.56 3.69
CA ASN A 629 -32.79 8.69 3.31
C ASN A 629 -32.94 9.55 2.06
N PRO A 630 -34.00 9.35 1.27
CA PRO A 630 -34.27 10.20 0.12
C PRO A 630 -34.59 11.65 0.52
N ALA A 631 -34.08 12.61 -0.26
CA ALA A 631 -34.55 13.99 -0.28
C ALA A 631 -35.54 14.21 -1.43
N ASP A 632 -36.48 15.14 -1.22
CA ASP A 632 -37.50 15.52 -2.21
C ASP A 632 -38.22 14.31 -2.83
N SER A 633 -38.20 14.17 -4.16
CA SER A 633 -38.84 13.07 -4.91
C SER A 633 -37.94 11.86 -5.15
N ALA A 634 -36.77 11.78 -4.51
CA ALA A 634 -35.96 10.56 -4.52
C ALA A 634 -36.68 9.43 -3.75
N ARG A 635 -36.24 8.19 -3.97
CA ARG A 635 -36.80 7.01 -3.31
C ARG A 635 -35.72 6.06 -2.80
N THR A 636 -36.00 5.35 -1.72
CA THR A 636 -35.15 4.25 -1.24
C THR A 636 -35.28 3.06 -2.19
N ILE A 637 -34.15 2.52 -2.65
CA ILE A 637 -34.11 1.34 -3.54
C ILE A 637 -33.59 0.08 -2.84
N LEU A 638 -32.68 0.25 -1.87
CA LEU A 638 -32.15 -0.84 -1.04
C LEU A 638 -32.32 -0.48 0.44
N ARG A 639 -32.56 -1.49 1.27
CA ARG A 639 -32.55 -1.36 2.73
C ARG A 639 -31.57 -2.34 3.34
N TYR A 640 -30.94 -1.92 4.42
CA TYR A 640 -30.15 -2.78 5.28
C TYR A 640 -31.04 -3.86 5.91
N SER A 641 -30.61 -5.12 5.86
CA SER A 641 -31.39 -6.27 6.34
C SER A 641 -31.63 -6.24 7.85
N GLU A 642 -30.69 -5.68 8.62
CA GLU A 642 -30.69 -5.74 10.09
C GLU A 642 -31.77 -4.87 10.71
N ASN A 643 -31.86 -3.62 10.25
CA ASN A 643 -32.65 -2.57 10.89
C ASN A 643 -33.57 -1.82 9.91
N ARG A 644 -33.56 -2.21 8.62
CA ARG A 644 -34.35 -1.61 7.54
C ARG A 644 -34.00 -0.15 7.25
N PHE A 645 -32.85 0.35 7.71
CA PHE A 645 -32.37 1.67 7.32
C PHE A 645 -32.16 1.74 5.80
N SER A 646 -32.31 2.94 5.24
CA SER A 646 -32.17 3.16 3.79
C SER A 646 -30.69 3.04 3.42
N ALA A 647 -30.35 1.99 2.65
CA ALA A 647 -28.98 1.69 2.24
C ALA A 647 -28.61 2.33 0.90
N ALA A 648 -29.60 2.58 0.05
CA ALA A 648 -29.40 3.26 -1.21
C ALA A 648 -30.65 4.03 -1.64
N THR A 649 -30.43 5.11 -2.37
CA THR A 649 -31.48 5.98 -2.91
C THR A 649 -31.31 6.17 -4.40
N ALA A 650 -32.42 6.45 -5.09
CA ALA A 650 -32.43 6.83 -6.50
C ALA A 650 -33.32 8.04 -6.74
N PHE A 651 -32.88 8.93 -7.62
CA PHE A 651 -33.64 10.04 -8.15
C PHE A 651 -33.52 10.05 -9.68
N TYR A 652 -34.64 10.28 -10.35
CA TYR A 652 -34.74 10.43 -11.80
C TYR A 652 -35.55 11.69 -12.09
N GLY A 653 -34.94 12.66 -12.77
CA GLY A 653 -35.54 13.96 -13.04
C GLY A 653 -34.75 14.70 -14.12
N ASN A 654 -34.50 16.00 -13.92
CA ASN A 654 -33.66 16.79 -14.84
C ASN A 654 -32.24 16.25 -14.94
N HIS A 655 -31.76 15.64 -13.86
CA HIS A 655 -30.59 14.77 -13.79
C HIS A 655 -31.01 13.46 -13.08
N SER A 656 -30.18 12.43 -13.17
CA SER A 656 -30.40 11.20 -12.42
C SER A 656 -29.23 10.89 -11.50
N VAL A 657 -29.53 10.40 -10.30
CA VAL A 657 -28.50 9.99 -9.35
C VAL A 657 -28.93 8.76 -8.56
N ILE A 658 -28.03 7.79 -8.45
CA ILE A 658 -28.17 6.62 -7.58
C ILE A 658 -27.02 6.65 -6.59
N VAL A 659 -27.34 6.66 -5.29
CA VAL A 659 -26.36 6.77 -4.20
C VAL A 659 -26.46 5.53 -3.31
N PHE A 660 -25.35 4.83 -3.10
CA PHE A 660 -25.22 3.75 -2.13
C PHE A 660 -24.43 4.24 -0.91
N GLY A 661 -24.93 3.93 0.29
CA GLY A 661 -24.23 4.15 1.56
C GLY A 661 -23.25 3.04 1.93
N PHE A 662 -22.90 2.18 0.97
CA PHE A 662 -21.85 1.17 1.08
C PHE A 662 -21.14 1.05 -0.28
N PRO A 663 -19.88 0.60 -0.32
CA PRO A 663 -19.12 0.50 -1.57
C PRO A 663 -19.55 -0.68 -2.42
N PHE A 664 -19.80 -0.47 -3.72
CA PHE A 664 -20.24 -1.51 -4.65
C PHE A 664 -19.20 -2.63 -4.82
N GLU A 665 -17.92 -2.28 -4.85
CA GLU A 665 -16.78 -3.16 -4.98
C GLU A 665 -16.66 -4.18 -3.84
N THR A 666 -17.38 -3.97 -2.73
CA THR A 666 -17.39 -4.86 -1.56
C THR A 666 -18.54 -5.88 -1.56
N ILE A 667 -19.45 -5.82 -2.54
CA ILE A 667 -20.47 -6.85 -2.75
C ILE A 667 -19.74 -8.17 -3.02
N ILE A 668 -20.02 -9.19 -2.20
CA ILE A 668 -19.18 -10.40 -2.13
C ILE A 668 -19.30 -11.23 -3.42
N GLN A 669 -20.53 -11.47 -3.89
CA GLN A 669 -20.76 -12.34 -5.05
C GLN A 669 -20.77 -11.54 -6.36
N GLU A 670 -20.05 -12.04 -7.36
CA GLU A 670 -19.96 -11.42 -8.68
C GLU A 670 -21.32 -11.33 -9.40
N ASP A 671 -22.15 -12.37 -9.31
CA ASP A 671 -23.49 -12.38 -9.90
C ASP A 671 -24.37 -11.23 -9.36
N TRP A 672 -24.18 -10.87 -8.09
CA TRP A 672 -24.86 -9.73 -7.48
C TRP A 672 -24.29 -8.41 -7.98
N ARG A 673 -22.97 -8.26 -8.11
CA ARG A 673 -22.35 -7.08 -8.75
C ARG A 673 -22.91 -6.88 -10.16
N ASN A 674 -22.94 -7.92 -10.97
CA ASN A 674 -23.48 -7.89 -12.34
C ASN A 674 -24.98 -7.50 -12.35
N SER A 675 -25.79 -8.10 -11.48
CA SER A 675 -27.23 -7.83 -11.42
C SER A 675 -27.54 -6.40 -10.95
N VAL A 676 -26.79 -5.90 -9.97
CA VAL A 676 -26.94 -4.54 -9.44
C VAL A 676 -26.50 -3.51 -10.46
N MET A 677 -25.34 -3.69 -11.10
CA MET A 677 -24.86 -2.77 -12.15
C MET A 677 -25.81 -2.72 -13.34
N LYS A 678 -26.35 -3.87 -13.74
CA LYS A 678 -27.39 -3.93 -14.78
C LYS A 678 -28.61 -3.10 -14.41
N ALA A 679 -29.07 -3.19 -13.16
CA ALA A 679 -30.21 -2.41 -12.68
C ALA A 679 -29.92 -0.90 -12.71
N ILE A 680 -28.71 -0.49 -12.30
CA ILE A 680 -28.24 0.90 -12.34
C ILE A 680 -28.29 1.44 -13.78
N LEU A 681 -27.59 0.79 -14.71
CA LEU A 681 -27.49 1.24 -16.10
C LEU A 681 -28.84 1.24 -16.81
N THR A 682 -29.67 0.20 -16.61
CA THR A 682 -31.01 0.12 -17.20
C THR A 682 -31.92 1.25 -16.71
N ASN A 683 -31.80 1.67 -15.44
CA ASN A 683 -32.60 2.77 -14.93
C ASN A 683 -32.13 4.13 -15.48
N PHE A 684 -30.85 4.31 -15.80
CA PHE A 684 -30.38 5.53 -16.45
C PHE A 684 -30.75 5.61 -17.94
N GLU A 685 -30.87 4.48 -18.65
CA GLU A 685 -31.30 4.51 -20.07
C GLU A 685 -32.80 4.76 -20.27
N ASN A 686 -33.62 4.37 -19.30
CA ASN A 686 -35.08 4.44 -19.42
C ASN A 686 -35.67 5.81 -19.02
N ASN A 687 -34.84 6.74 -18.55
CA ASN A 687 -35.20 8.11 -18.18
C ASN A 687 -34.43 9.10 -19.06
#